data_AF-A0A1H4IV44-F1
#
_entry.id   AF-A0A1H4IV44-F1
#
_cell.length_a   1.000
_cell.length_b   1.000
_cell.length_c   1.000
_cell.angle_alpha   90.00
_cell.angle_beta   90.00
_cell.angle_gamma   90.00
#
_symmetry.space_group_name_H-M   'P 1'
#
loop_
_entity.id
_entity.type
_entity.pdbx_description
1 polymer ?
#
loop_
_entity_poly.entity_id
_entity_poly.type
_entity_poly.pdbx_seq_one_letter_code
_entity_poly.pdbx_strand_id
1 'polypeptide(L)'
;MTRPVMFKKLQTILLQPQRAESMFESRQRFRVPMLGFAANPPGEPEKSPEWRCQHSMRQNIHTACGMARAGVREIMLLLLLALGLLSFASGSASAQTIPPTSPCTPGGGQTPPGWTNGTGSPDCSTRSAWGFGNYPWKNAPLPVVPTGDTTFASMVANESILTTMTGLVPGRTYRIPFYALGRGVNGSGYSNACEGLKLTTSGTDETILFPDTTAWGQSVFAFTAVSSSQPLEVAAYGTTACVISFALGAEVIEIIKTVSEGEKAGDVLTFTMTVENQGIGSLSDVSISDDVLGRADGTPLTPDSGPTFVSASAGSPEGTLAEGETATYTLTYTLTQDDIDAGGLSNVATAEGTDENGNLFNDISSDTATMDENPTTVAIPPNPDYDFIKQAELEDANGNGQADAGELINYTFTLENTGNVTLTDIVVEDDRTPVSGSPIASLAPGESRADLTGTYAVTQEDIDRGYVENLGTATAKDPQGKDVDRLSRALEGVPGDPTVVSFEPKPGIEVDLIDEWTDTNGNGYPDVGEPVTYSYVVRNTGNVTLDNVAFSSLQIGPDTTAPQPSVAVPTGSLSSFLPGSEDTTTFSTSYTLTQADIDAGGIVATASVDAMAPNSTPLADISDDPDETADVDVEGDEEPDDPTPTLLPHNVSLALQKSGMFQGTEGQFAEPGDTIVYAFKVTNDGNVTATDVAPNDPGPRFNGRVGSGTLTPFSPSSAQLAAGESATFTATYTVTQSDVDAAQGVEDGVKNTATATGTDPLGQAVTSPDAMAVVDLPGYAISKVTPMAEVRRGDRVPYTIRVKSLGSAGESTVNIVDMTPPGLTFVRGSAQLDGSPVAPKAEGRKLTFENVALPANTAVLIDLELAVTSAAKPGEYVNQAWVEDLSGEVLSRIAEAVVEVVVEAVFDCGDILGKVFDDRNRNGYQDAGEPGLAGVRVATVKGLLLTADDQGRFHVACADLPDQRIGTNYIMKLDPRSLPSGYRLTTENPRVVRLTAGKASEFLFGASIGRVVRLDLTDAAFVRGSHSLMSDWQGHVSQLIALLEHEPSVLRLVYAEGGEGKRLAKRRINALRKLIASEWRDVGGRYRLEIESRMLSAASRRPGQTRDVVYK
;
A
#
# COMPACT_ATOMS: atom_id res chain seq x y z
N MET A 1 45.73 -29.55 3.96
CA MET A 1 45.85 -30.82 3.19
C MET A 1 44.44 -31.34 2.87
N THR A 2 44.32 -32.43 2.08
CA THR A 2 43.12 -33.31 2.00
C THR A 2 41.74 -32.69 1.74
N ARG A 3 41.51 -32.37 0.46
CA ARG A 3 40.28 -32.68 -0.31
C ARG A 3 40.00 -34.20 -0.35
N PRO A 4 38.93 -34.74 -1.03
CA PRO A 4 37.61 -34.18 -1.41
C PRO A 4 36.44 -35.20 -1.21
N VAL A 5 35.22 -34.86 -1.66
CA VAL A 5 34.29 -35.64 -2.56
C VAL A 5 33.18 -34.64 -2.98
N MET A 6 32.79 -34.29 -4.24
CA MET A 6 32.64 -34.94 -5.58
C MET A 6 31.30 -35.70 -5.78
N PHE A 7 30.54 -35.62 -6.89
CA PHE A 7 30.44 -34.65 -8.01
C PHE A 7 29.30 -35.04 -8.98
N LYS A 8 28.52 -34.08 -9.52
CA LYS A 8 28.03 -33.98 -10.94
C LYS A 8 27.00 -32.82 -11.05
N LYS A 9 26.98 -31.89 -12.03
CA LYS A 9 27.18 -31.88 -13.51
C LYS A 9 26.02 -32.52 -14.30
N LEU A 10 25.46 -31.93 -15.37
CA LEU A 10 25.66 -30.69 -16.19
C LEU A 10 24.25 -30.12 -16.56
N GLN A 11 24.00 -29.03 -17.30
CA GLN A 11 24.72 -28.15 -18.25
C GLN A 11 24.01 -26.75 -18.19
N THR A 12 24.60 -25.53 -18.29
CA THR A 12 25.67 -25.00 -19.19
C THR A 12 25.15 -24.89 -20.64
N ILE A 13 25.13 -23.77 -21.36
CA ILE A 13 25.47 -22.33 -21.15
C ILE A 13 24.87 -21.56 -22.38
N LEU A 14 24.72 -20.23 -22.56
CA LEU A 14 25.19 -18.93 -22.02
C LEU A 14 24.00 -17.91 -22.20
N LEU A 15 24.00 -16.55 -22.24
CA LEU A 15 24.95 -15.40 -22.18
C LEU A 15 24.14 -14.13 -21.72
N GLN A 16 24.85 -13.05 -21.35
CA GLN A 16 24.43 -11.62 -21.35
C GLN A 16 25.69 -10.81 -21.82
N PRO A 17 25.99 -9.53 -21.50
CA PRO A 17 25.19 -8.35 -21.17
C PRO A 17 25.55 -7.13 -22.07
N GLN A 18 25.02 -5.94 -21.76
CA GLN A 18 25.85 -4.80 -21.28
C GLN A 18 24.97 -3.60 -20.85
N ARG A 19 25.50 -2.75 -19.96
CA ARG A 19 24.94 -1.44 -19.57
C ARG A 19 25.55 -0.31 -20.42
N ALA A 20 24.92 0.86 -20.47
CA ALA A 20 25.47 2.09 -19.87
C ALA A 20 24.66 3.38 -20.19
N GLU A 21 24.57 4.22 -19.16
CA GLU A 21 24.29 5.67 -19.10
C GLU A 21 24.53 6.51 -20.38
N SER A 22 23.79 7.61 -20.62
CA SER A 22 24.03 8.89 -19.92
C SER A 22 23.05 10.02 -20.31
N MET A 23 23.16 11.17 -19.64
CA MET A 23 22.24 12.32 -19.68
C MET A 23 22.63 13.39 -20.73
N PHE A 24 21.69 14.25 -21.17
CA PHE A 24 21.66 15.73 -20.98
C PHE A 24 20.73 16.47 -21.96
N GLU A 25 20.36 17.69 -21.58
CA GLU A 25 19.39 18.60 -22.21
C GLU A 25 19.86 19.23 -23.55
N SER A 26 18.91 19.65 -24.43
CA SER A 26 18.46 21.06 -24.48
C SER A 26 17.80 21.55 -25.80
N ARG A 27 16.65 22.23 -25.63
CA ARG A 27 16.13 23.44 -26.31
C ARG A 27 16.31 23.69 -27.85
N GLN A 28 15.12 23.74 -28.50
CA GLN A 28 14.61 24.80 -29.42
C GLN A 28 14.83 24.82 -30.96
N ARG A 29 13.67 24.71 -31.66
CA ARG A 29 13.12 25.59 -32.74
C ARG A 29 13.86 25.83 -34.09
N PHE A 30 13.16 25.55 -35.21
CA PHE A 30 12.79 26.43 -36.37
C PHE A 30 12.61 25.57 -37.66
N ARG A 31 11.38 25.31 -38.14
CA ARG A 31 10.58 26.01 -39.20
C ARG A 31 10.86 25.66 -40.69
N VAL A 32 9.84 25.05 -41.34
CA VAL A 32 9.24 25.23 -42.71
C VAL A 32 9.98 25.99 -43.83
N PRO A 33 9.85 25.58 -45.12
CA PRO A 33 8.66 25.83 -46.00
C PRO A 33 7.95 24.55 -46.53
N MET A 34 6.66 24.47 -46.92
CA MET A 34 5.86 25.09 -48.03
C MET A 34 6.28 24.64 -49.46
N LEU A 35 5.43 24.46 -50.49
CA LEU A 35 3.97 24.60 -50.79
C LEU A 35 3.64 23.72 -52.05
N GLY A 36 2.42 23.39 -52.48
CA GLY A 36 1.05 23.61 -51.97
C GLY A 36 -0.05 23.51 -53.07
N PHE A 37 -1.33 23.73 -52.68
CA PHE A 37 -2.53 24.05 -53.51
C PHE A 37 -3.11 22.96 -54.46
N ALA A 38 -4.42 22.87 -54.74
CA ALA A 38 -5.66 23.53 -54.25
C ALA A 38 -6.86 22.56 -54.48
N ALA A 39 -8.13 22.73 -54.06
CA ALA A 39 -8.91 23.70 -53.26
C ALA A 39 -10.33 23.10 -53.03
N ASN A 40 -11.26 23.54 -52.15
CA ASN A 40 -11.27 24.39 -50.95
C ASN A 40 -12.64 24.20 -50.23
N PRO A 41 -12.73 24.16 -48.88
CA PRO A 41 -13.95 24.46 -48.12
C PRO A 41 -14.07 25.98 -47.83
N PRO A 42 -15.10 26.46 -47.09
CA PRO A 42 -14.85 26.80 -45.67
C PRO A 42 -16.08 26.68 -44.72
N GLY A 43 -15.87 27.03 -43.44
CA GLY A 43 -16.88 27.46 -42.47
C GLY A 43 -16.34 28.63 -41.61
N GLU A 44 -17.11 29.09 -40.61
CA GLU A 44 -16.76 30.21 -39.66
C GLU A 44 -16.67 31.62 -40.34
N PRO A 45 -16.58 32.78 -39.60
CA PRO A 45 -16.31 32.96 -38.16
C PRO A 45 -17.06 34.10 -37.38
N GLU A 46 -16.66 34.23 -36.10
CA GLU A 46 -16.50 35.47 -35.28
C GLU A 46 -17.67 36.22 -34.59
N LYS A 47 -17.31 36.96 -33.52
CA LYS A 47 -18.16 37.77 -32.63
C LYS A 47 -17.71 39.23 -32.56
N SER A 48 -18.67 40.16 -32.70
CA SER A 48 -18.63 41.56 -32.19
C SER A 48 -17.56 42.52 -32.78
N PRO A 49 -17.83 43.84 -32.83
CA PRO A 49 -17.63 44.73 -31.66
C PRO A 49 -18.80 45.76 -31.53
N GLU A 50 -18.83 46.86 -30.75
CA GLU A 50 -17.81 47.60 -29.97
C GLU A 50 -18.49 48.55 -28.92
N TRP A 51 -17.71 49.12 -27.97
CA TRP A 51 -18.05 50.17 -26.96
C TRP A 51 -18.96 49.75 -25.78
N ARG A 52 -18.69 50.09 -24.50
CA ARG A 52 -17.73 51.05 -23.88
C ARG A 52 -17.08 50.50 -22.59
N CYS A 53 -15.89 51.03 -22.26
CA CYS A 53 -15.13 50.79 -21.02
C CYS A 53 -15.67 51.64 -19.83
N GLN A 54 -15.18 51.59 -18.57
CA GLN A 54 -13.89 51.09 -18.04
C GLN A 54 -13.91 50.92 -16.49
N HIS A 55 -12.81 50.38 -15.94
CA HIS A 55 -12.31 50.42 -14.55
C HIS A 55 -12.72 49.33 -13.54
N SER A 56 -11.89 49.22 -12.49
CA SER A 56 -11.68 48.03 -11.68
C SER A 56 -10.97 48.36 -10.35
N MET A 57 -10.83 47.33 -9.49
CA MET A 57 -9.93 47.19 -8.32
C MET A 57 -10.40 47.67 -6.92
N ARG A 58 -10.27 46.68 -6.01
CA ARG A 58 -9.69 46.73 -4.64
C ARG A 58 -10.50 47.26 -3.44
N GLN A 59 -10.89 46.27 -2.62
CA GLN A 59 -10.46 46.07 -1.22
C GLN A 59 -10.97 46.99 -0.09
N ASN A 60 -11.70 46.33 0.81
CA ASN A 60 -11.50 46.29 2.28
C ASN A 60 -12.13 47.34 3.21
N ILE A 61 -12.41 46.84 4.43
CA ILE A 61 -12.34 47.47 5.76
C ILE A 61 -13.63 48.02 6.43
N HIS A 62 -14.04 47.26 7.47
CA HIS A 62 -14.60 47.62 8.79
C HIS A 62 -16.03 48.22 9.01
N THR A 63 -16.85 47.37 9.66
CA THR A 63 -17.35 47.56 11.04
C THR A 63 -18.48 48.56 11.36
N ALA A 64 -19.70 48.00 11.42
CA ALA A 64 -20.68 48.02 12.52
C ALA A 64 -21.32 49.32 13.09
N CYS A 65 -22.55 49.09 13.59
CA CYS A 65 -23.28 49.82 14.66
C CYS A 65 -24.00 51.14 14.30
N GLY A 66 -25.13 51.41 14.98
CA GLY A 66 -25.68 52.78 15.09
C GLY A 66 -27.11 53.06 14.60
N MET A 67 -28.10 52.28 15.05
CA MET A 67 -29.54 52.61 15.17
C MET A 67 -30.17 53.92 14.58
N ALA A 68 -31.34 53.70 13.95
CA ALA A 68 -32.61 54.44 14.13
C ALA A 68 -32.99 55.66 13.26
N ARG A 69 -34.09 55.44 12.50
CA ARG A 69 -35.22 56.34 12.16
C ARG A 69 -35.00 57.47 11.13
N ALA A 70 -35.96 57.79 10.26
CA ALA A 70 -37.18 57.06 9.84
C ALA A 70 -37.80 57.68 8.56
N GLY A 71 -38.57 56.88 7.82
CA GLY A 71 -39.44 57.30 6.71
C GLY A 71 -38.95 56.81 5.32
N VAL A 72 -39.82 56.45 4.37
CA VAL A 72 -41.31 56.45 4.31
C VAL A 72 -41.77 55.31 3.36
N ARG A 73 -43.03 54.85 3.47
CA ARG A 73 -43.81 53.93 2.59
C ARG A 73 -43.60 52.41 2.79
N GLU A 74 -44.62 51.69 3.30
CA GLU A 74 -45.86 51.15 2.64
C GLU A 74 -45.52 49.85 1.86
N ILE A 75 -45.70 48.60 2.32
CA ILE A 75 -46.56 47.89 3.31
C ILE A 75 -47.94 47.42 2.79
N MET A 76 -47.97 46.17 2.31
CA MET A 76 -48.73 44.99 2.83
C MET A 76 -50.23 45.12 3.15
N LEU A 77 -51.04 44.10 2.80
CA LEU A 77 -52.41 43.94 3.30
C LEU A 77 -52.84 42.45 3.36
N LEU A 78 -53.53 42.07 4.44
CA LEU A 78 -54.31 40.83 4.53
C LEU A 78 -55.50 41.01 5.51
N LEU A 79 -56.71 40.71 5.02
CA LEU A 79 -57.90 40.18 5.73
C LEU A 79 -58.32 40.71 7.14
N LEU A 80 -59.45 41.45 7.23
CA LEU A 80 -60.78 40.96 7.71
C LEU A 80 -61.82 42.04 8.15
N LEU A 81 -63.09 41.76 7.80
CA LEU A 81 -64.37 42.01 8.51
C LEU A 81 -64.94 43.42 8.90
N ALA A 82 -66.27 43.50 8.69
CA ALA A 82 -67.34 44.07 9.54
C ALA A 82 -67.78 45.57 9.46
N LEU A 83 -69.03 45.74 9.00
CA LEU A 83 -70.14 46.62 9.50
C LEU A 83 -69.93 48.15 9.65
N GLY A 84 -70.88 48.97 9.15
CA GLY A 84 -70.77 50.44 9.37
C GLY A 84 -71.93 51.43 9.12
N LEU A 85 -72.86 51.24 8.17
CA LEU A 85 -74.08 52.07 7.93
C LEU A 85 -73.94 53.59 7.59
N LEU A 86 -75.00 54.12 6.94
CA LEU A 86 -75.40 55.55 6.79
C LEU A 86 -74.54 56.47 5.86
N SER A 87 -75.10 57.45 5.10
CA SER A 87 -76.46 57.61 4.52
C SER A 87 -76.59 58.88 3.64
N PHE A 88 -77.24 58.79 2.46
CA PHE A 88 -77.84 59.89 1.66
C PHE A 88 -76.89 61.05 1.15
N ALA A 89 -77.18 61.87 0.13
CA ALA A 89 -78.37 62.05 -0.73
C ALA A 89 -78.01 62.53 -2.18
N SER A 90 -78.99 62.43 -3.11
CA SER A 90 -79.31 63.28 -4.29
C SER A 90 -78.29 64.26 -4.92
N GLY A 91 -78.20 64.46 -6.24
CA GLY A 91 -78.97 63.91 -7.38
C GLY A 91 -79.17 64.92 -8.54
N SER A 92 -79.60 64.44 -9.72
CA SER A 92 -80.09 65.23 -10.90
C SER A 92 -79.08 66.09 -11.71
N ALA A 93 -79.17 66.26 -13.05
CA ALA A 93 -79.94 65.56 -14.10
C ALA A 93 -79.48 65.93 -15.55
N SER A 94 -79.64 64.99 -16.50
CA SER A 94 -79.76 65.17 -17.98
C SER A 94 -78.53 65.70 -18.78
N ALA A 95 -78.39 65.49 -20.10
CA ALA A 95 -79.33 64.95 -21.10
C ALA A 95 -78.69 64.20 -22.30
N GLN A 96 -79.41 63.17 -22.79
CA GLN A 96 -79.60 62.72 -24.18
C GLN A 96 -78.43 62.55 -25.19
N THR A 97 -78.28 61.31 -25.68
CA THR A 97 -78.58 60.93 -27.09
C THR A 97 -78.75 59.41 -27.21
N ILE A 98 -79.33 58.89 -28.30
CA ILE A 98 -79.68 57.46 -28.50
C ILE A 98 -79.38 57.01 -29.96
N PRO A 99 -79.29 55.70 -30.28
CA PRO A 99 -78.41 55.17 -31.34
C PRO A 99 -79.18 54.48 -32.48
N PRO A 100 -78.55 53.55 -33.23
CA PRO A 100 -79.03 52.16 -33.14
C PRO A 100 -77.87 51.13 -33.06
N THR A 101 -78.11 49.90 -33.55
CA THR A 101 -77.39 48.64 -33.22
C THR A 101 -76.78 47.91 -34.43
N SER A 102 -76.17 46.73 -34.18
CA SER A 102 -75.59 45.68 -35.08
C SER A 102 -74.04 45.61 -35.06
N PRO A 103 -73.37 44.46 -35.34
CA PRO A 103 -73.81 43.24 -36.07
C PRO A 103 -73.78 41.94 -35.22
N CYS A 104 -74.00 40.72 -35.75
CA CYS A 104 -73.03 39.92 -36.54
C CYS A 104 -73.66 38.99 -37.63
N THR A 105 -72.79 38.52 -38.53
CA THR A 105 -72.94 37.47 -39.59
C THR A 105 -71.80 36.42 -39.39
N PRO A 106 -71.70 35.24 -40.08
CA PRO A 106 -72.10 34.84 -41.45
C PRO A 106 -72.77 33.44 -41.56
N GLY A 107 -73.05 32.83 -42.73
CA GLY A 107 -73.14 33.33 -44.12
C GLY A 107 -72.90 32.28 -45.23
N GLY A 108 -73.72 32.30 -46.30
CA GLY A 108 -73.52 31.59 -47.58
C GLY A 108 -74.39 30.32 -47.81
N GLY A 109 -74.94 30.02 -48.99
CA GLY A 109 -75.20 30.89 -50.16
C GLY A 109 -75.11 30.23 -51.56
N GLN A 110 -76.25 29.93 -52.21
CA GLN A 110 -76.43 29.90 -53.69
C GLN A 110 -77.93 29.96 -54.09
N THR A 111 -78.26 30.09 -55.38
CA THR A 111 -79.44 30.90 -55.85
C THR A 111 -80.44 30.18 -56.80
N PRO A 112 -81.29 30.83 -57.65
CA PRO A 112 -82.76 30.89 -57.47
C PRO A 112 -83.59 30.27 -58.64
N PRO A 113 -84.96 30.17 -58.56
CA PRO A 113 -85.89 31.26 -58.92
C PRO A 113 -87.21 31.29 -58.09
N GLY A 114 -88.15 32.25 -58.22
CA GLY A 114 -88.11 33.55 -58.91
C GLY A 114 -89.25 33.85 -59.92
N TRP A 115 -90.42 34.38 -59.47
CA TRP A 115 -91.40 35.11 -60.30
C TRP A 115 -92.00 36.31 -59.53
N THR A 116 -92.50 37.34 -60.23
CA THR A 116 -92.83 38.66 -59.67
C THR A 116 -94.23 39.15 -60.02
N ASN A 117 -94.79 40.02 -59.16
CA ASN A 117 -95.60 41.21 -59.48
C ASN A 117 -95.83 42.01 -58.17
N GLY A 118 -95.99 43.33 -58.16
CA GLY A 118 -96.09 44.29 -59.27
C GLY A 118 -97.20 45.29 -58.97
N THR A 119 -96.87 46.44 -58.36
CA THR A 119 -97.87 47.39 -57.82
C THR A 119 -98.47 48.31 -58.89
N GLY A 120 -99.79 48.52 -58.83
CA GLY A 120 -100.50 49.43 -59.74
C GLY A 120 -101.95 49.71 -59.30
N SER A 121 -102.20 50.95 -58.89
CA SER A 121 -103.54 51.55 -58.65
C SER A 121 -103.97 52.31 -59.95
N PRO A 122 -105.22 52.82 -60.17
CA PRO A 122 -106.24 53.10 -59.14
C PRO A 122 -107.76 53.05 -59.49
N ASP A 123 -108.57 53.15 -58.43
CA ASP A 123 -109.84 53.92 -58.26
C ASP A 123 -111.25 53.43 -58.77
N CYS A 124 -112.25 53.86 -57.98
CA CYS A 124 -113.66 54.18 -58.25
C CYS A 124 -114.73 53.11 -58.57
N SER A 125 -115.26 52.53 -57.49
CA SER A 125 -116.70 52.54 -57.13
C SER A 125 -117.74 51.63 -57.82
N THR A 126 -118.50 50.89 -57.00
CA THR A 126 -119.97 50.76 -57.12
C THR A 126 -120.57 50.27 -55.78
N ARG A 127 -121.90 50.25 -55.65
CA ARG A 127 -122.62 50.12 -54.36
C ARG A 127 -123.19 48.71 -54.10
N SER A 128 -123.53 48.50 -52.82
CA SER A 128 -124.81 47.95 -52.29
C SER A 128 -124.85 46.51 -51.74
N ALA A 129 -125.69 46.36 -50.70
CA ALA A 129 -125.84 45.21 -49.78
C ALA A 129 -124.57 44.88 -48.96
N TRP A 130 -124.61 44.56 -47.67
CA TRP A 130 -125.71 44.36 -46.70
C TRP A 130 -125.54 45.35 -45.51
N GLY A 131 -126.52 45.65 -44.65
CA GLY A 131 -127.91 45.15 -44.67
C GLY A 131 -128.72 45.30 -43.37
N PHE A 132 -128.28 46.06 -42.36
CA PHE A 132 -129.05 46.28 -41.12
C PHE A 132 -129.44 47.75 -40.94
N GLY A 133 -130.72 48.01 -40.69
CA GLY A 133 -131.28 49.36 -40.57
C GLY A 133 -132.24 49.53 -39.39
N ASN A 134 -132.01 50.60 -38.63
CA ASN A 134 -132.92 51.37 -37.79
C ASN A 134 -134.07 50.69 -37.00
N TYR A 135 -134.02 50.93 -35.67
CA TYR A 135 -135.11 50.80 -34.67
C TYR A 135 -135.51 49.36 -34.25
N PRO A 136 -136.17 49.19 -33.08
CA PRO A 136 -135.64 49.58 -31.77
C PRO A 136 -135.84 48.48 -30.70
N TRP A 137 -134.77 47.81 -30.25
CA TRP A 137 -134.86 46.77 -29.22
C TRP A 137 -135.00 47.35 -27.81
N LYS A 138 -136.21 47.79 -27.44
CA LYS A 138 -136.56 48.06 -26.05
C LYS A 138 -137.55 47.01 -25.55
N ASN A 139 -137.03 46.15 -24.66
CA ASN A 139 -137.66 45.05 -23.91
C ASN A 139 -137.58 43.64 -24.55
N ALA A 140 -137.09 42.70 -23.73
CA ALA A 140 -136.99 41.23 -23.89
C ALA A 140 -135.94 40.69 -24.89
N PRO A 141 -135.35 39.49 -24.63
CA PRO A 141 -135.61 38.53 -23.54
C PRO A 141 -134.44 38.30 -22.55
N LEU A 142 -134.72 37.56 -21.47
CA LEU A 142 -133.79 36.87 -20.55
C LEU A 142 -134.53 35.65 -19.96
N PRO A 143 -133.86 34.54 -19.55
CA PRO A 143 -132.52 34.02 -19.85
C PRO A 143 -132.66 32.89 -20.94
N VAL A 144 -131.78 31.91 -21.20
CA VAL A 144 -130.71 31.20 -20.46
C VAL A 144 -129.67 30.65 -21.45
N VAL A 145 -128.37 30.84 -21.19
CA VAL A 145 -127.36 29.80 -21.45
C VAL A 145 -126.20 29.91 -20.45
N PRO A 146 -125.77 28.80 -19.82
CA PRO A 146 -124.42 28.62 -19.31
C PRO A 146 -123.53 27.88 -20.34
N THR A 147 -123.50 28.34 -21.59
CA THR A 147 -122.48 28.00 -22.61
C THR A 147 -122.40 29.13 -23.66
N GLY A 148 -121.20 29.69 -23.86
CA GLY A 148 -120.70 30.38 -25.07
C GLY A 148 -121.42 31.58 -25.73
N ASP A 149 -122.71 31.79 -25.53
CA ASP A 149 -123.53 32.56 -26.49
C ASP A 149 -123.37 34.09 -26.33
N THR A 150 -122.84 34.76 -27.36
CA THR A 150 -122.49 36.19 -27.32
C THR A 150 -123.74 37.07 -27.35
N THR A 151 -124.21 37.50 -26.18
CA THR A 151 -125.36 38.42 -26.09
C THR A 151 -124.92 39.88 -26.34
N PHE A 152 -125.42 40.48 -27.43
CA PHE A 152 -125.19 41.89 -27.75
C PHE A 152 -126.29 42.76 -27.15
N ALA A 153 -125.94 43.57 -26.15
CA ALA A 153 -126.84 44.57 -25.55
C ALA A 153 -126.47 45.98 -26.00
N SER A 154 -127.47 46.80 -26.30
CA SER A 154 -127.33 48.22 -26.65
C SER A 154 -128.05 49.06 -25.61
N MET A 155 -127.32 49.96 -24.95
CA MET A 155 -127.79 50.79 -23.83
C MET A 155 -127.62 52.27 -24.16
N VAL A 156 -128.61 53.10 -23.81
CA VAL A 156 -128.61 54.53 -24.11
C VAL A 156 -128.99 55.36 -22.88
N ALA A 157 -127.99 56.02 -22.30
CA ALA A 157 -128.11 57.09 -21.30
C ALA A 157 -129.05 56.83 -20.08
N ASN A 158 -128.47 56.38 -18.96
CA ASN A 158 -129.18 56.07 -17.70
C ASN A 158 -130.17 54.91 -17.83
N GLU A 159 -129.76 53.87 -18.56
CA GLU A 159 -130.41 52.55 -18.56
C GLU A 159 -129.57 51.58 -17.73
N SER A 160 -130.24 50.65 -17.05
CA SER A 160 -129.61 49.44 -16.51
C SER A 160 -130.32 48.18 -17.00
N ILE A 161 -129.54 47.12 -17.20
CA ILE A 161 -129.99 45.78 -17.55
C ILE A 161 -129.81 44.93 -16.30
N LEU A 162 -130.93 44.50 -15.73
CA LEU A 162 -130.96 43.61 -14.58
C LEU A 162 -131.22 42.18 -15.08
N THR A 163 -130.27 41.28 -14.87
CA THR A 163 -130.37 39.86 -15.20
C THR A 163 -130.07 39.00 -13.97
N THR A 164 -130.30 37.69 -14.10
CA THR A 164 -129.94 36.70 -13.09
C THR A 164 -129.06 35.64 -13.74
N MET A 165 -127.80 35.57 -13.31
CA MET A 165 -126.88 34.48 -13.65
C MET A 165 -127.34 33.21 -12.93
N THR A 166 -127.38 32.07 -13.62
CA THR A 166 -127.88 30.79 -13.11
C THR A 166 -126.99 29.63 -13.50
N GLY A 167 -126.80 28.66 -12.61
CA GLY A 167 -125.86 27.55 -12.82
C GLY A 167 -124.48 27.81 -12.20
N LEU A 168 -124.39 28.74 -11.26
CA LEU A 168 -123.15 29.03 -10.53
C LEU A 168 -122.92 28.00 -9.41
N VAL A 169 -121.68 27.80 -9.02
CA VAL A 169 -121.27 26.97 -7.88
C VAL A 169 -120.91 27.90 -6.70
N PRO A 170 -121.63 27.84 -5.56
CA PRO A 170 -121.31 28.66 -4.39
C PRO A 170 -119.89 28.42 -3.88
N GLY A 171 -119.11 29.48 -3.71
CA GLY A 171 -117.69 29.45 -3.32
C GLY A 171 -116.71 29.49 -4.49
N ARG A 172 -117.15 29.23 -5.74
CA ARG A 172 -116.29 29.32 -6.92
C ARG A 172 -116.18 30.77 -7.42
N THR A 173 -114.99 31.16 -7.84
CA THR A 173 -114.74 32.46 -8.51
C THR A 173 -114.91 32.31 -10.02
N TYR A 174 -115.61 33.27 -10.61
CA TYR A 174 -115.90 33.34 -12.03
C TYR A 174 -115.32 34.63 -12.61
N ARG A 175 -114.65 34.52 -13.76
CA ARG A 175 -114.15 35.62 -14.58
C ARG A 175 -115.12 35.84 -15.76
N ILE A 176 -115.66 37.04 -15.89
CA ILE A 176 -116.51 37.45 -17.03
C ILE A 176 -115.73 38.43 -17.91
N PRO A 177 -115.22 38.04 -19.10
CA PRO A 177 -114.77 38.99 -20.11
C PRO A 177 -115.94 39.80 -20.68
N PHE A 178 -115.85 41.13 -20.54
CA PHE A 178 -116.69 42.13 -21.16
C PHE A 178 -115.96 42.81 -22.32
N TYR A 179 -116.66 43.00 -23.44
CA TYR A 179 -116.20 43.74 -24.61
C TYR A 179 -117.15 44.91 -24.87
N ALA A 180 -116.63 46.13 -24.99
CA ALA A 180 -117.44 47.34 -25.19
C ALA A 180 -117.08 48.10 -26.47
N LEU A 181 -118.09 48.71 -27.10
CA LEU A 181 -117.96 49.57 -28.26
C LEU A 181 -119.00 50.72 -28.22
N GLY A 182 -118.51 51.94 -28.04
CA GLY A 182 -119.35 53.14 -27.92
C GLY A 182 -119.80 53.74 -29.26
N ARG A 183 -120.83 54.60 -29.29
CA ARG A 183 -121.25 55.33 -30.49
C ARG A 183 -121.82 56.73 -30.20
N GLY A 184 -121.20 57.76 -30.79
CA GLY A 184 -121.61 59.15 -30.68
C GLY A 184 -122.90 59.49 -31.45
N VAL A 185 -123.77 60.31 -30.86
CA VAL A 185 -125.16 60.53 -31.35
C VAL A 185 -125.25 61.21 -32.72
N ASN A 186 -124.25 62.02 -33.12
CA ASN A 186 -124.26 62.82 -34.34
C ASN A 186 -123.26 62.36 -35.43
N GLY A 187 -122.76 61.12 -35.36
CA GLY A 187 -121.98 60.53 -36.46
C GLY A 187 -120.54 61.05 -36.62
N SER A 188 -120.02 61.80 -35.65
CA SER A 188 -118.63 62.27 -35.59
C SER A 188 -118.05 62.05 -34.20
N GLY A 189 -116.95 61.31 -34.09
CA GLY A 189 -116.26 61.03 -32.83
C GLY A 189 -116.74 59.75 -32.13
N TYR A 190 -115.79 58.86 -31.84
CA TYR A 190 -115.90 57.85 -30.80
C TYR A 190 -115.18 58.42 -29.57
N SER A 191 -115.91 58.68 -28.49
CA SER A 191 -115.36 59.30 -27.28
C SER A 191 -116.27 58.96 -26.08
N ASN A 192 -115.72 58.38 -25.03
CA ASN A 192 -116.31 58.29 -23.67
C ASN A 192 -117.70 57.61 -23.56
N ALA A 193 -118.21 56.98 -24.62
CA ALA A 193 -119.62 56.56 -24.69
C ALA A 193 -119.98 55.30 -23.89
N CYS A 194 -118.97 54.60 -23.34
CA CYS A 194 -119.10 53.49 -22.39
C CYS A 194 -118.36 53.78 -21.06
N GLU A 195 -117.93 55.03 -20.84
CA GLU A 195 -117.24 55.42 -19.61
C GLU A 195 -118.24 55.45 -18.43
N GLY A 196 -117.85 54.90 -17.28
CA GLY A 196 -118.75 54.77 -16.13
C GLY A 196 -119.75 53.62 -16.24
N LEU A 197 -119.41 52.54 -16.95
CA LEU A 197 -120.15 51.27 -16.85
C LEU A 197 -119.97 50.68 -15.45
N LYS A 198 -121.08 50.41 -14.76
CA LYS A 198 -121.09 49.70 -13.47
C LYS A 198 -121.58 48.27 -13.62
N LEU A 199 -120.93 47.37 -12.90
CA LEU A 199 -121.25 45.96 -12.79
C LEU A 199 -121.43 45.60 -11.33
N THR A 200 -122.65 45.23 -10.96
CA THR A 200 -123.03 44.92 -9.58
C THR A 200 -123.59 43.51 -9.51
N THR A 201 -122.94 42.64 -8.73
CA THR A 201 -123.48 41.33 -8.31
C THR A 201 -123.69 41.32 -6.79
N SER A 202 -124.36 40.32 -6.27
CA SER A 202 -124.62 40.19 -4.83
C SER A 202 -123.34 39.88 -4.04
N GLY A 203 -122.57 40.93 -3.73
CA GLY A 203 -121.28 40.86 -3.02
C GLY A 203 -120.17 41.74 -3.60
N THR A 204 -120.33 42.25 -4.82
CA THR A 204 -119.26 42.96 -5.55
C THR A 204 -119.87 44.07 -6.42
N ASP A 205 -119.33 45.29 -6.36
CA ASP A 205 -119.76 46.45 -7.15
C ASP A 205 -118.53 47.13 -7.77
N GLU A 206 -118.34 46.97 -9.08
CA GLU A 206 -117.17 47.44 -9.81
C GLU A 206 -117.56 48.46 -10.90
N THR A 207 -116.65 49.40 -11.19
CA THR A 207 -116.84 50.40 -12.25
C THR A 207 -115.73 50.23 -13.28
N ILE A 208 -116.06 49.67 -14.44
CA ILE A 208 -115.08 49.38 -15.49
C ILE A 208 -114.85 50.64 -16.34
N LEU A 209 -113.57 50.99 -16.53
CA LEU A 209 -113.12 52.11 -17.35
C LEU A 209 -112.50 51.56 -18.64
N PHE A 210 -113.26 51.61 -19.74
CA PHE A 210 -112.76 51.23 -21.06
C PHE A 210 -111.88 52.35 -21.67
N PRO A 211 -110.66 52.05 -22.17
CA PRO A 211 -109.76 53.06 -22.70
C PRO A 211 -110.25 53.64 -24.04
N ASP A 212 -110.04 54.95 -24.22
CA ASP A 212 -110.69 55.83 -25.21
C ASP A 212 -110.15 55.65 -26.66
N THR A 213 -110.17 54.43 -27.19
CA THR A 213 -109.60 54.08 -28.51
C THR A 213 -110.58 53.31 -29.41
N THR A 214 -110.38 53.38 -30.74
CA THR A 214 -111.37 52.99 -31.75
C THR A 214 -111.39 51.49 -32.10
N ALA A 215 -111.30 50.62 -31.10
CA ALA A 215 -111.43 49.16 -31.23
C ALA A 215 -112.28 48.61 -30.07
N TRP A 216 -112.65 47.32 -30.12
CA TRP A 216 -113.35 46.66 -29.01
C TRP A 216 -112.46 46.66 -27.76
N GLY A 217 -112.88 47.36 -26.71
CA GLY A 217 -112.17 47.37 -25.43
C GLY A 217 -112.58 46.15 -24.60
N GLN A 218 -111.62 45.26 -24.30
CA GLN A 218 -111.83 44.12 -23.40
C GLN A 218 -111.51 44.52 -21.95
N SER A 219 -112.26 43.98 -20.99
CA SER A 219 -111.98 44.03 -19.55
C SER A 219 -112.60 42.82 -18.87
N VAL A 220 -112.10 42.41 -17.71
CA VAL A 220 -112.62 41.23 -16.98
C VAL A 220 -113.21 41.66 -15.64
N PHE A 221 -114.45 41.25 -15.39
CA PHE A 221 -115.10 41.36 -14.08
C PHE A 221 -114.96 40.03 -13.35
N ALA A 222 -114.41 40.04 -12.13
CA ALA A 222 -114.22 38.82 -11.33
C ALA A 222 -115.08 38.85 -10.07
N PHE A 223 -115.81 37.77 -9.81
CA PHE A 223 -116.65 37.64 -8.61
C PHE A 223 -116.69 36.20 -8.10
N THR A 224 -116.80 36.04 -6.77
CA THR A 224 -117.07 34.73 -6.16
C THR A 224 -118.57 34.56 -5.97
N ALA A 225 -119.14 33.48 -6.52
CA ALA A 225 -120.56 33.22 -6.39
C ALA A 225 -120.92 32.84 -4.94
N VAL A 226 -121.87 33.53 -4.31
CA VAL A 226 -122.37 33.18 -2.96
C VAL A 226 -123.65 32.33 -2.99
N SER A 227 -124.19 32.09 -4.18
CA SER A 227 -125.41 31.30 -4.42
C SER A 227 -125.41 30.78 -5.87
N SER A 228 -126.10 29.67 -6.14
CA SER A 228 -126.16 29.06 -7.49
C SER A 228 -126.99 29.82 -8.52
N SER A 229 -127.57 30.93 -8.07
CA SER A 229 -128.26 31.94 -8.86
C SER A 229 -127.95 33.30 -8.21
N GLN A 230 -127.49 34.28 -9.00
CA GLN A 230 -127.14 35.62 -8.52
C GLN A 230 -127.67 36.70 -9.47
N PRO A 231 -128.12 37.86 -8.95
CA PRO A 231 -128.43 39.01 -9.79
C PRO A 231 -127.13 39.59 -10.37
N LEU A 232 -127.17 40.02 -11.62
CA LEU A 232 -126.17 40.87 -12.25
C LEU A 232 -126.88 42.13 -12.77
N GLU A 233 -126.52 43.28 -12.22
CA GLU A 233 -126.88 44.58 -12.80
C GLU A 233 -125.72 45.09 -13.65
N VAL A 234 -126.04 45.49 -14.89
CA VAL A 234 -125.16 46.25 -15.77
C VAL A 234 -125.78 47.63 -15.96
N ALA A 235 -125.11 48.70 -15.56
CA ALA A 235 -125.65 50.07 -15.58
C ALA A 235 -124.73 51.04 -16.33
N ALA A 236 -125.29 51.91 -17.18
CA ALA A 236 -124.53 52.84 -18.03
C ALA A 236 -124.92 54.31 -17.79
N TYR A 237 -124.02 55.08 -17.16
CA TYR A 237 -124.25 56.47 -16.74
C TYR A 237 -123.61 57.49 -17.71
N GLY A 238 -124.11 57.54 -18.95
CA GLY A 238 -123.62 58.44 -20.01
C GLY A 238 -124.71 59.27 -20.70
N THR A 239 -124.33 59.98 -21.77
CA THR A 239 -125.26 60.76 -22.65
C THR A 239 -125.32 60.21 -24.08
N THR A 240 -124.67 59.08 -24.31
CA THR A 240 -124.41 58.45 -25.61
C THR A 240 -124.85 56.98 -25.58
N ALA A 241 -124.76 56.29 -26.72
CA ALA A 241 -125.09 54.87 -26.82
C ALA A 241 -123.84 54.00 -26.66
N CYS A 242 -123.93 52.96 -25.85
CA CYS A 242 -122.91 51.92 -25.69
C CYS A 242 -123.47 50.59 -26.19
N VAL A 243 -122.66 49.82 -26.93
CA VAL A 243 -122.91 48.40 -27.21
C VAL A 243 -121.92 47.58 -26.40
N ILE A 244 -122.43 46.58 -25.69
CA ILE A 244 -121.62 45.63 -24.92
C ILE A 244 -121.95 44.19 -25.33
N SER A 245 -120.96 43.33 -25.22
CA SER A 245 -121.11 41.87 -25.25
C SER A 245 -120.21 41.25 -24.21
N PHE A 246 -120.63 40.13 -23.63
CA PHE A 246 -119.86 39.40 -22.63
C PHE A 246 -120.01 37.89 -22.83
N ALA A 247 -119.03 37.15 -22.32
CA ALA A 247 -119.03 35.68 -22.29
C ALA A 247 -118.69 35.20 -20.87
N LEU A 248 -119.05 33.95 -20.55
CA LEU A 248 -118.78 33.31 -19.26
C LEU A 248 -117.91 32.07 -19.47
N GLY A 249 -116.83 31.95 -18.70
CA GLY A 249 -115.86 30.85 -18.78
C GLY A 249 -114.76 31.12 -19.82
N ALA A 250 -113.61 31.60 -19.36
CA ALA A 250 -112.45 31.92 -20.20
C ALA A 250 -111.14 31.53 -19.51
N GLU A 251 -111.08 30.27 -19.07
CA GLU A 251 -109.93 29.46 -18.60
C GLU A 251 -110.52 28.05 -18.42
N VAL A 252 -109.85 26.99 -18.88
CA VAL A 252 -110.46 25.64 -19.01
C VAL A 252 -109.51 24.49 -18.66
N ILE A 253 -108.20 24.67 -18.85
CA ILE A 253 -107.15 23.74 -18.44
C ILE A 253 -106.01 24.55 -17.82
N GLU A 254 -105.37 24.02 -16.78
CA GLU A 254 -104.24 24.58 -16.03
C GLU A 254 -103.26 23.43 -15.74
N ILE A 255 -101.94 23.63 -15.87
CA ILE A 255 -100.92 22.62 -15.52
C ILE A 255 -99.87 23.17 -14.54
N ILE A 256 -99.79 22.56 -13.36
CA ILE A 256 -98.71 22.78 -12.38
C ILE A 256 -97.76 21.59 -12.43
N LYS A 257 -96.46 21.82 -12.64
CA LYS A 257 -95.41 20.78 -12.69
C LYS A 257 -94.46 20.93 -11.50
N THR A 258 -94.14 19.80 -10.89
CA THR A 258 -93.25 19.70 -9.72
C THR A 258 -92.27 18.57 -9.95
N VAL A 259 -91.15 18.55 -9.23
CA VAL A 259 -90.10 17.54 -9.38
C VAL A 259 -89.58 17.08 -8.02
N SER A 260 -89.15 15.82 -7.92
CA SER A 260 -88.47 15.30 -6.73
C SER A 260 -87.04 15.84 -6.61
N GLU A 261 -86.50 15.88 -5.40
CA GLU A 261 -85.07 16.15 -5.16
C GLU A 261 -84.18 15.04 -5.74
N GLY A 262 -82.96 15.41 -6.15
CA GLY A 262 -81.90 14.51 -6.64
C GLY A 262 -80.65 15.33 -7.00
N GLU A 263 -79.47 14.82 -6.66
CA GLU A 263 -78.20 15.57 -6.74
C GLU A 263 -77.03 14.75 -7.32
N LYS A 264 -77.23 13.45 -7.59
CA LYS A 264 -76.17 12.51 -7.95
C LYS A 264 -76.51 11.68 -9.19
N ALA A 265 -75.48 11.27 -9.92
CA ALA A 265 -75.65 10.37 -11.05
C ALA A 265 -76.25 9.03 -10.58
N GLY A 266 -77.35 8.62 -11.18
CA GLY A 266 -78.17 7.48 -10.75
C GLY A 266 -79.39 7.83 -9.89
N ASP A 267 -79.54 9.06 -9.41
CA ASP A 267 -80.78 9.52 -8.76
C ASP A 267 -81.90 9.62 -9.81
N VAL A 268 -83.09 9.09 -9.50
CA VAL A 268 -84.24 9.09 -10.42
C VAL A 268 -85.18 10.25 -10.07
N LEU A 269 -85.10 11.32 -10.87
CA LEU A 269 -86.01 12.45 -10.78
C LEU A 269 -87.39 12.06 -11.31
N THR A 270 -88.43 12.37 -10.54
CA THR A 270 -89.84 12.18 -10.94
C THR A 270 -90.51 13.54 -11.08
N PHE A 271 -90.80 13.94 -12.32
CA PHE A 271 -91.60 15.11 -12.62
C PHE A 271 -93.08 14.75 -12.52
N THR A 272 -93.83 15.42 -11.65
CA THR A 272 -95.26 15.23 -11.42
C THR A 272 -96.02 16.44 -11.94
N MET A 273 -96.83 16.23 -12.97
CA MET A 273 -97.70 17.21 -13.61
C MET A 273 -99.13 17.04 -13.10
N THR A 274 -99.73 18.10 -12.59
CA THR A 274 -101.13 18.13 -12.17
C THR A 274 -101.90 19.06 -13.08
N VAL A 275 -102.83 18.50 -13.86
CA VAL A 275 -103.64 19.18 -14.86
C VAL A 275 -105.05 19.38 -14.30
N GLU A 276 -105.49 20.61 -14.05
CA GLU A 276 -106.82 20.94 -13.53
C GLU A 276 -107.77 21.43 -14.64
N ASN A 277 -109.00 20.93 -14.66
CA ASN A 277 -110.07 21.52 -15.48
C ASN A 277 -110.75 22.65 -14.71
N GLN A 278 -110.22 23.87 -14.87
CA GLN A 278 -110.79 25.09 -14.29
C GLN A 278 -112.01 25.63 -15.06
N GLY A 279 -112.52 24.89 -16.06
CA GLY A 279 -113.70 25.21 -16.84
C GLY A 279 -115.04 24.84 -16.19
N ILE A 280 -116.13 24.97 -16.96
CA ILE A 280 -117.53 24.71 -16.55
C ILE A 280 -118.17 23.50 -17.29
N GLY A 281 -117.35 22.64 -17.87
CA GLY A 281 -117.75 21.47 -18.65
C GLY A 281 -116.64 20.43 -18.64
N SER A 282 -116.93 19.19 -19.05
CA SER A 282 -115.90 18.13 -19.08
C SER A 282 -115.03 18.25 -20.33
N LEU A 283 -113.72 18.06 -20.17
CA LEU A 283 -112.77 17.93 -21.27
C LEU A 283 -112.60 16.48 -21.70
N SER A 284 -112.26 16.32 -22.97
CA SER A 284 -111.97 15.07 -23.68
C SER A 284 -110.65 15.19 -24.46
N ASP A 285 -110.07 14.07 -24.89
CA ASP A 285 -108.73 13.98 -25.48
C ASP A 285 -107.62 14.64 -24.62
N VAL A 286 -107.81 14.66 -23.29
CA VAL A 286 -106.92 15.32 -22.33
C VAL A 286 -105.57 14.61 -22.27
N SER A 287 -104.48 15.34 -22.52
CA SER A 287 -103.14 14.77 -22.68
C SER A 287 -102.02 15.80 -22.44
N ILE A 288 -100.76 15.35 -22.43
CA ILE A 288 -99.57 16.20 -22.52
C ILE A 288 -99.05 16.11 -23.96
N SER A 289 -98.99 17.23 -24.68
CA SER A 289 -98.73 17.25 -26.13
C SER A 289 -97.26 17.48 -26.51
N ASP A 290 -96.56 18.28 -25.71
CA ASP A 290 -95.15 18.63 -25.87
C ASP A 290 -94.51 18.67 -24.47
N ASP A 291 -93.51 17.83 -24.20
CA ASP A 291 -92.77 17.79 -22.92
C ASP A 291 -91.27 17.84 -23.23
N VAL A 292 -90.68 19.02 -23.05
CA VAL A 292 -89.31 19.33 -23.44
C VAL A 292 -88.42 19.24 -22.21
N LEU A 293 -87.68 18.13 -22.09
CA LEU A 293 -86.63 17.95 -21.10
C LEU A 293 -85.28 18.35 -21.70
N GLY A 294 -84.46 19.07 -20.92
CA GLY A 294 -83.09 19.40 -21.31
C GLY A 294 -82.18 19.64 -20.12
N ARG A 295 -80.87 19.65 -20.39
CA ARG A 295 -79.84 20.13 -19.45
C ARG A 295 -79.89 21.65 -19.32
N ALA A 296 -79.33 22.18 -18.24
CA ALA A 296 -79.20 23.63 -18.03
C ALA A 296 -78.28 24.32 -19.07
N ASP A 297 -77.47 23.57 -19.83
CA ASP A 297 -76.70 24.07 -20.98
C ASP A 297 -77.54 24.19 -22.28
N GLY A 298 -78.79 23.72 -22.27
CA GLY A 298 -79.70 23.71 -23.43
C GLY A 298 -79.67 22.43 -24.28
N THR A 299 -78.88 21.41 -23.91
CA THR A 299 -78.87 20.11 -24.57
C THR A 299 -80.21 19.38 -24.35
N PRO A 300 -80.95 19.00 -25.41
CA PRO A 300 -82.21 18.28 -25.27
C PRO A 300 -81.98 16.83 -24.82
N LEU A 301 -82.85 16.36 -23.93
CA LEU A 301 -82.81 15.03 -23.33
C LEU A 301 -84.07 14.22 -23.70
N THR A 302 -83.99 12.91 -23.51
CA THR A 302 -85.14 11.99 -23.62
C THR A 302 -85.44 11.44 -22.23
N PRO A 303 -86.69 11.46 -21.74
CA PRO A 303 -87.05 10.85 -20.46
C PRO A 303 -86.95 9.31 -20.50
N ASP A 304 -86.70 8.69 -19.36
CA ASP A 304 -86.71 7.23 -19.22
C ASP A 304 -88.12 6.65 -19.38
N SER A 305 -89.12 7.38 -18.88
CA SER A 305 -90.53 7.01 -19.04
C SER A 305 -91.45 8.21 -18.90
N GLY A 306 -92.63 8.11 -19.52
CA GLY A 306 -93.68 9.13 -19.49
C GLY A 306 -93.54 10.23 -20.57
N PRO A 307 -94.45 11.23 -20.55
CA PRO A 307 -95.56 11.41 -19.61
C PRO A 307 -96.56 10.23 -19.58
N THR A 308 -96.93 9.77 -18.39
CA THR A 308 -97.88 8.67 -18.18
C THR A 308 -98.98 9.09 -17.21
N PHE A 309 -100.25 8.84 -17.54
CA PHE A 309 -101.37 9.10 -16.62
C PHE A 309 -101.32 8.18 -15.39
N VAL A 310 -101.50 8.77 -14.20
CA VAL A 310 -101.49 8.05 -12.91
C VAL A 310 -102.89 7.94 -12.32
N SER A 311 -103.63 9.05 -12.28
CA SER A 311 -104.96 9.14 -11.66
C SER A 311 -105.67 10.45 -11.97
N ALA A 312 -107.00 10.46 -11.94
CA ALA A 312 -107.80 11.69 -11.86
C ALA A 312 -108.62 11.73 -10.56
N SER A 313 -108.80 12.92 -9.97
CA SER A 313 -109.22 13.09 -8.58
C SER A 313 -110.72 12.88 -8.29
N ALA A 314 -111.58 12.89 -9.32
CA ALA A 314 -112.97 12.44 -9.25
C ALA A 314 -113.15 11.02 -9.83
N GLY A 315 -112.09 10.44 -10.41
CA GLY A 315 -112.04 9.08 -10.93
C GLY A 315 -112.35 8.96 -12.42
N SER A 316 -112.23 10.04 -13.20
CA SER A 316 -112.34 9.97 -14.67
C SER A 316 -111.24 9.10 -15.29
N PRO A 317 -111.52 8.39 -16.39
CA PRO A 317 -110.49 7.67 -17.15
C PRO A 317 -109.55 8.64 -17.89
N GLU A 318 -108.34 8.15 -18.19
CA GLU A 318 -107.35 8.80 -19.05
C GLU A 318 -107.99 9.36 -20.33
N GLY A 319 -107.57 10.56 -20.74
CA GLY A 319 -108.18 11.29 -21.85
C GLY A 319 -109.46 12.07 -21.49
N THR A 320 -109.97 12.00 -20.26
CA THR A 320 -111.14 12.79 -19.83
C THR A 320 -110.94 13.46 -18.47
N LEU A 321 -111.49 14.66 -18.30
CA LEU A 321 -111.34 15.44 -17.07
C LEU A 321 -112.62 16.25 -16.78
N ALA A 322 -113.30 15.95 -15.67
CA ALA A 322 -114.56 16.61 -15.30
C ALA A 322 -114.35 18.05 -14.78
N GLU A 323 -115.43 18.83 -14.67
CA GLU A 323 -115.41 20.18 -14.09
C GLU A 323 -114.79 20.17 -12.68
N GLY A 324 -113.69 20.91 -12.48
CA GLY A 324 -112.97 20.99 -11.20
C GLY A 324 -112.23 19.71 -10.80
N GLU A 325 -112.00 18.79 -11.73
CA GLU A 325 -111.16 17.61 -11.53
C GLU A 325 -109.70 17.90 -11.89
N THR A 326 -108.79 17.21 -11.20
CA THR A 326 -107.35 17.20 -11.49
C THR A 326 -106.89 15.83 -11.98
N ALA A 327 -106.18 15.78 -13.10
CA ALA A 327 -105.44 14.60 -13.57
C ALA A 327 -103.96 14.73 -13.22
N THR A 328 -103.34 13.63 -12.79
CA THR A 328 -101.91 13.57 -12.49
C THR A 328 -101.19 12.72 -13.54
N TYR A 329 -100.15 13.29 -14.15
CA TYR A 329 -99.22 12.61 -15.05
C TYR A 329 -97.82 12.60 -14.44
N THR A 330 -97.04 11.57 -14.70
CA THR A 330 -95.63 11.50 -14.27
C THR A 330 -94.69 11.21 -15.43
N LEU A 331 -93.51 11.83 -15.37
CA LEU A 331 -92.34 11.59 -16.22
C LEU A 331 -91.14 11.28 -15.31
N THR A 332 -90.28 10.34 -15.70
CA THR A 332 -89.09 9.96 -14.93
C THR A 332 -87.81 10.15 -15.73
N TYR A 333 -86.75 10.64 -15.07
CA TYR A 333 -85.42 10.75 -15.66
C TYR A 333 -84.32 10.46 -14.63
N THR A 334 -83.40 9.57 -14.99
CA THR A 334 -82.23 9.20 -14.18
C THR A 334 -81.08 10.15 -14.48
N LEU A 335 -80.60 10.88 -13.46
CA LEU A 335 -79.48 11.80 -13.62
C LEU A 335 -78.21 11.08 -14.10
N THR A 336 -77.52 11.68 -15.07
CA THR A 336 -76.20 11.29 -15.57
C THR A 336 -75.15 12.30 -15.12
N GLN A 337 -73.86 11.94 -15.20
CA GLN A 337 -72.79 12.86 -14.76
C GLN A 337 -72.76 14.14 -15.61
N ASP A 338 -72.95 14.02 -16.92
CA ASP A 338 -73.08 15.17 -17.83
C ASP A 338 -74.15 16.20 -17.37
N ASP A 339 -75.25 15.76 -16.75
CA ASP A 339 -76.32 16.65 -16.32
C ASP A 339 -75.90 17.48 -15.11
N ILE A 340 -75.10 16.89 -14.22
CA ILE A 340 -74.49 17.57 -13.07
C ILE A 340 -73.38 18.51 -13.55
N ASP A 341 -72.56 18.07 -14.51
CA ASP A 341 -71.51 18.88 -15.13
C ASP A 341 -72.10 20.10 -15.87
N ALA A 342 -73.29 19.96 -16.46
CA ALA A 342 -74.07 21.05 -17.05
C ALA A 342 -74.76 21.97 -16.02
N GLY A 343 -74.76 21.64 -14.72
CA GLY A 343 -75.39 22.42 -13.65
C GLY A 343 -76.86 22.08 -13.35
N GLY A 344 -77.36 20.95 -13.88
CA GLY A 344 -78.70 20.44 -13.63
C GLY A 344 -79.62 20.43 -14.87
N LEU A 345 -80.93 20.37 -14.62
CA LEU A 345 -81.97 20.16 -15.65
C LEU A 345 -83.00 21.30 -15.70
N SER A 346 -83.66 21.42 -16.85
CA SER A 346 -84.81 22.28 -17.10
C SER A 346 -85.89 21.52 -17.87
N ASN A 347 -87.15 21.71 -17.51
CA ASN A 347 -88.25 20.97 -18.12
C ASN A 347 -89.56 21.78 -18.18
N VAL A 348 -90.24 21.73 -19.32
CA VAL A 348 -91.53 22.40 -19.56
C VAL A 348 -92.46 21.47 -20.32
N ALA A 349 -93.75 21.46 -19.97
CA ALA A 349 -94.76 20.65 -20.66
C ALA A 349 -96.03 21.43 -20.98
N THR A 350 -96.64 21.12 -22.13
CA THR A 350 -97.94 21.64 -22.55
C THR A 350 -99.03 20.60 -22.26
N ALA A 351 -100.03 20.97 -21.47
CA ALA A 351 -101.25 20.17 -21.31
C ALA A 351 -102.31 20.63 -22.33
N GLU A 352 -103.07 19.68 -22.89
CA GLU A 352 -104.15 19.96 -23.85
C GLU A 352 -105.44 19.21 -23.49
N GLY A 353 -106.58 19.75 -23.91
CA GLY A 353 -107.88 19.09 -23.80
C GLY A 353 -108.96 19.79 -24.64
N THR A 354 -109.94 19.02 -25.11
CA THR A 354 -111.00 19.46 -26.03
C THR A 354 -112.38 19.42 -25.38
N ASP A 355 -113.18 20.49 -25.51
CA ASP A 355 -114.55 20.55 -24.97
C ASP A 355 -115.58 19.76 -25.79
N GLU A 356 -116.82 19.67 -25.27
CA GLU A 356 -117.94 18.99 -25.94
C GLU A 356 -118.36 19.61 -27.30
N ASN A 357 -117.82 20.79 -27.66
CA ASN A 357 -118.07 21.48 -28.92
C ASN A 357 -116.93 21.29 -29.95
N GLY A 358 -115.80 20.70 -29.54
CA GLY A 358 -114.60 20.54 -30.37
C GLY A 358 -113.61 21.70 -30.31
N ASN A 359 -113.68 22.56 -29.29
CA ASN A 359 -112.69 23.62 -29.03
C ASN A 359 -111.50 23.04 -28.26
N LEU A 360 -110.29 23.18 -28.81
CA LEU A 360 -109.05 22.85 -28.12
C LEU A 360 -108.67 23.95 -27.13
N PHE A 361 -108.30 23.55 -25.92
CA PHE A 361 -107.67 24.38 -24.90
C PHE A 361 -106.31 23.77 -24.55
N ASN A 362 -105.31 24.63 -24.33
CA ASN A 362 -103.99 24.23 -23.91
C ASN A 362 -103.38 25.24 -22.93
N ASP A 363 -102.42 24.77 -22.13
CA ASP A 363 -101.70 25.54 -21.12
C ASP A 363 -100.26 25.02 -20.93
N ILE A 364 -99.34 25.90 -20.51
CA ILE A 364 -97.90 25.63 -20.37
C ILE A 364 -97.53 25.56 -18.89
N SER A 365 -96.86 24.46 -18.50
CA SER A 365 -96.55 24.18 -17.10
C SER A 365 -95.77 25.28 -16.39
N SER A 366 -96.32 25.79 -15.28
CA SER A 366 -95.55 26.52 -14.27
C SER A 366 -94.96 25.57 -13.23
N ASP A 367 -93.83 25.96 -12.63
CA ASP A 367 -93.22 25.30 -11.46
C ASP A 367 -93.95 25.60 -10.14
N THR A 368 -94.91 26.54 -10.17
CA THR A 368 -95.66 27.02 -9.00
C THR A 368 -97.15 27.17 -9.30
N ALA A 369 -97.96 27.46 -8.27
CA ALA A 369 -99.39 27.76 -8.41
C ALA A 369 -99.65 29.23 -8.80
N THR A 370 -98.75 29.84 -9.57
CA THR A 370 -98.87 31.19 -10.12
C THR A 370 -98.61 31.14 -11.61
N MET A 371 -99.67 31.23 -12.42
CA MET A 371 -99.70 31.17 -13.89
C MET A 371 -98.64 32.09 -14.54
N ASP A 372 -97.42 31.59 -14.72
CA ASP A 372 -96.26 32.36 -15.18
C ASP A 372 -95.40 31.65 -16.24
N GLU A 373 -95.82 30.45 -16.67
CA GLU A 373 -95.21 29.62 -17.71
C GLU A 373 -93.72 29.27 -17.45
N ASN A 374 -93.25 29.33 -16.19
CA ASN A 374 -91.85 29.06 -15.84
C ASN A 374 -91.52 27.55 -15.89
N PRO A 375 -90.40 27.14 -16.52
CA PRO A 375 -89.97 25.76 -16.57
C PRO A 375 -89.58 25.23 -15.19
N THR A 376 -89.97 24.00 -14.86
CA THR A 376 -89.53 23.30 -13.66
C THR A 376 -88.03 22.97 -13.80
N THR A 377 -87.18 23.62 -12.99
CA THR A 377 -85.73 23.41 -13.01
C THR A 377 -85.26 22.60 -11.80
N VAL A 378 -84.26 21.75 -12.03
CA VAL A 378 -83.47 21.09 -10.97
C VAL A 378 -82.06 21.63 -11.08
N ALA A 379 -81.75 22.68 -10.32
CA ALA A 379 -80.41 23.27 -10.30
C ALA A 379 -79.49 22.45 -9.38
N ILE A 380 -78.37 21.95 -9.92
CA ILE A 380 -77.37 21.18 -9.17
C ILE A 380 -76.10 22.02 -9.08
N PRO A 381 -75.75 22.60 -7.91
CA PRO A 381 -74.59 23.47 -7.80
C PRO A 381 -73.27 22.72 -8.07
N PRO A 382 -72.40 23.22 -8.96
CA PRO A 382 -71.09 22.61 -9.17
C PRO A 382 -70.17 22.87 -7.96
N ASN A 383 -69.65 21.80 -7.40
CA ASN A 383 -68.65 21.79 -6.33
C ASN A 383 -67.40 21.04 -6.83
N PRO A 384 -66.54 21.69 -7.65
CA PRO A 384 -65.29 21.11 -8.12
C PRO A 384 -64.24 21.12 -6.99
N ASP A 385 -63.84 19.92 -6.56
CA ASP A 385 -62.81 19.70 -5.55
C ASP A 385 -62.05 18.40 -5.86
N TYR A 386 -60.81 18.32 -5.39
CA TYR A 386 -60.02 17.10 -5.43
C TYR A 386 -58.94 17.11 -4.36
N ASP A 387 -58.59 15.91 -3.88
CA ASP A 387 -57.42 15.71 -3.04
C ASP A 387 -56.19 15.43 -3.91
N PHE A 388 -55.01 15.80 -3.41
CA PHE A 388 -53.73 15.65 -4.08
C PHE A 388 -52.66 15.20 -3.07
N ILE A 389 -52.51 13.89 -2.96
CA ILE A 389 -51.58 13.24 -2.04
C ILE A 389 -50.24 13.01 -2.75
N LYS A 390 -49.14 13.24 -2.04
CA LYS A 390 -47.77 13.01 -2.48
C LYS A 390 -47.00 12.22 -1.44
N GLN A 391 -46.51 11.06 -1.85
CA GLN A 391 -45.69 10.16 -1.03
C GLN A 391 -44.27 10.09 -1.60
N ALA A 392 -43.31 9.74 -0.73
CA ALA A 392 -41.90 9.65 -1.07
C ALA A 392 -41.29 8.42 -0.41
N GLU A 393 -40.41 7.73 -1.12
CA GLU A 393 -39.64 6.59 -0.63
C GLU A 393 -38.19 6.74 -1.11
N LEU A 394 -37.22 6.56 -0.21
CA LEU A 394 -35.80 6.56 -0.56
C LEU A 394 -35.41 5.18 -1.08
N GLU A 395 -34.85 5.12 -2.28
CA GLU A 395 -34.23 3.94 -2.86
C GLU A 395 -32.76 3.86 -2.39
N ASP A 396 -32.57 3.35 -1.18
CA ASP A 396 -31.26 2.85 -0.69
C ASP A 396 -30.79 1.77 -1.68
N ALA A 397 -29.85 2.16 -2.53
CA ALA A 397 -29.41 1.40 -3.69
C ALA A 397 -28.24 0.46 -3.34
N ASN A 398 -27.62 0.66 -2.17
CA ASN A 398 -26.43 -0.04 -1.73
C ASN A 398 -26.67 -0.98 -0.53
N GLY A 399 -27.73 -0.73 0.25
CA GLY A 399 -28.22 -1.55 1.36
C GLY A 399 -27.63 -1.20 2.72
N ASN A 400 -27.04 -0.01 2.90
CA ASN A 400 -26.42 0.41 4.17
C ASN A 400 -27.41 1.00 5.19
N GLY A 401 -28.68 1.24 4.81
CA GLY A 401 -29.68 1.86 5.69
C GLY A 401 -29.42 3.34 5.98
N GLN A 402 -28.72 4.03 5.07
CA GLN A 402 -28.45 5.47 5.11
C GLN A 402 -29.01 6.14 3.84
N ALA A 403 -28.51 7.32 3.50
CA ALA A 403 -28.83 8.01 2.25
C ALA A 403 -27.52 8.53 1.64
N ASP A 404 -27.20 8.07 0.43
CA ASP A 404 -25.94 8.41 -0.24
C ASP A 404 -26.14 9.38 -1.42
N ALA A 405 -25.11 10.18 -1.69
CA ALA A 405 -25.17 11.22 -2.72
C ALA A 405 -25.28 10.59 -4.13
N GLY A 406 -26.45 10.75 -4.75
CA GLY A 406 -26.81 10.16 -6.05
C GLY A 406 -27.93 9.12 -5.99
N GLU A 407 -28.34 8.67 -4.81
CA GLU A 407 -29.50 7.79 -4.63
C GLU A 407 -30.83 8.51 -4.92
N LEU A 408 -31.90 7.76 -5.17
CA LEU A 408 -33.17 8.32 -5.66
C LEU A 408 -34.24 8.37 -4.57
N ILE A 409 -34.86 9.53 -4.38
CA ILE A 409 -36.19 9.63 -3.78
C ILE A 409 -37.22 9.43 -4.89
N ASN A 410 -37.97 8.34 -4.81
CA ASN A 410 -39.09 8.02 -5.68
C ASN A 410 -40.36 8.67 -5.11
N TYR A 411 -40.94 9.61 -5.85
CA TYR A 411 -42.21 10.26 -5.52
C TYR A 411 -43.36 9.57 -6.25
N THR A 412 -44.44 9.27 -5.53
CA THR A 412 -45.72 8.82 -6.07
C THR A 412 -46.78 9.88 -5.80
N PHE A 413 -47.54 10.23 -6.82
CA PHE A 413 -48.57 11.26 -6.76
C PHE A 413 -49.95 10.66 -7.01
N THR A 414 -50.90 10.92 -6.11
CA THR A 414 -52.27 10.41 -6.17
C THR A 414 -53.25 11.58 -6.17
N LEU A 415 -54.15 11.62 -7.15
CA LEU A 415 -55.26 12.57 -7.20
C LEU A 415 -56.58 11.82 -7.07
N GLU A 416 -57.55 12.40 -6.36
CA GLU A 416 -58.91 11.86 -6.21
C GLU A 416 -59.93 12.99 -6.32
N ASN A 417 -60.88 12.88 -7.26
CA ASN A 417 -61.95 13.88 -7.41
C ASN A 417 -62.98 13.73 -6.27
N THR A 418 -62.88 14.62 -5.27
CA THR A 418 -63.77 14.70 -4.11
C THR A 418 -65.01 15.58 -4.36
N GLY A 419 -65.08 16.23 -5.53
CA GLY A 419 -66.20 17.05 -5.97
C GLY A 419 -67.40 16.24 -6.48
N ASN A 420 -68.40 16.96 -7.02
CA ASN A 420 -69.56 16.36 -7.69
C ASN A 420 -69.54 16.51 -9.22
N VAL A 421 -68.53 17.18 -9.79
CA VAL A 421 -68.39 17.43 -11.24
C VAL A 421 -67.13 16.80 -11.82
N THR A 422 -67.17 16.39 -13.09
CA THR A 422 -66.00 15.88 -13.82
C THR A 422 -64.93 16.96 -13.95
N LEU A 423 -63.69 16.62 -13.57
CA LEU A 423 -62.53 17.48 -13.79
C LEU A 423 -61.84 17.10 -15.10
N THR A 424 -61.25 18.07 -15.80
CA THR A 424 -60.57 17.89 -17.09
C THR A 424 -59.23 18.63 -17.17
N ASP A 425 -58.40 18.31 -18.17
CA ASP A 425 -57.08 18.95 -18.44
C ASP A 425 -56.21 19.09 -17.18
N ILE A 426 -56.11 18.04 -16.36
CA ILE A 426 -55.42 18.10 -15.07
C ILE A 426 -53.91 18.03 -15.28
N VAL A 427 -53.23 19.16 -15.06
CA VAL A 427 -51.77 19.28 -15.12
C VAL A 427 -51.22 19.15 -13.70
N VAL A 428 -50.18 18.34 -13.54
CA VAL A 428 -49.39 18.23 -12.31
C VAL A 428 -47.95 18.68 -12.60
N GLU A 429 -47.44 19.58 -11.76
CA GLU A 429 -46.06 20.11 -11.74
C GLU A 429 -45.46 19.94 -10.33
N ASP A 430 -44.13 19.98 -10.21
CA ASP A 430 -43.42 19.69 -8.95
C ASP A 430 -42.09 20.44 -8.83
N ASP A 431 -41.75 20.88 -7.62
CA ASP A 431 -40.61 21.78 -7.37
C ASP A 431 -39.22 21.11 -7.52
N ARG A 432 -39.12 19.78 -7.40
CA ARG A 432 -37.84 19.05 -7.46
C ARG A 432 -37.74 18.08 -8.64
N THR A 433 -38.84 17.64 -9.26
CA THR A 433 -38.79 16.60 -10.30
C THR A 433 -39.83 16.76 -11.41
N PRO A 434 -39.55 16.39 -12.68
CA PRO A 434 -40.60 16.28 -13.70
C PRO A 434 -41.59 15.15 -13.38
N VAL A 435 -42.89 15.43 -13.48
CA VAL A 435 -43.95 14.45 -13.16
C VAL A 435 -44.34 13.64 -14.40
N SER A 436 -44.03 12.34 -14.36
CA SER A 436 -44.49 11.35 -15.35
C SER A 436 -45.99 11.07 -15.20
N GLY A 437 -46.68 10.86 -16.32
CA GLY A 437 -48.13 10.65 -16.35
C GLY A 437 -48.97 11.93 -16.24
N SER A 438 -48.34 13.11 -16.24
CA SER A 438 -48.99 14.42 -16.42
C SER A 438 -48.99 14.79 -17.93
N PRO A 439 -50.05 15.41 -18.48
CA PRO A 439 -51.36 15.69 -17.87
C PRO A 439 -52.34 14.50 -17.92
N ILE A 440 -53.37 14.56 -17.09
CA ILE A 440 -54.52 13.64 -17.08
C ILE A 440 -55.67 14.27 -17.87
N ALA A 441 -56.31 13.54 -18.78
CA ALA A 441 -57.35 14.10 -19.65
C ALA A 441 -58.65 14.44 -18.88
N SER A 442 -59.06 13.55 -17.97
CA SER A 442 -60.27 13.69 -17.15
C SER A 442 -60.16 12.90 -15.85
N LEU A 443 -60.93 13.30 -14.83
CA LEU A 443 -61.12 12.56 -13.59
C LEU A 443 -62.59 12.72 -13.13
N ALA A 444 -63.38 11.65 -13.17
CA ALA A 444 -64.80 11.66 -12.80
C ALA A 444 -64.99 11.73 -11.26
N PRO A 445 -66.14 12.16 -10.72
CA PRO A 445 -66.38 12.19 -9.28
C PRO A 445 -66.17 10.82 -8.61
N GLY A 446 -65.35 10.78 -7.56
CA GLY A 446 -64.95 9.54 -6.88
C GLY A 446 -63.95 8.66 -7.65
N GLU A 447 -63.38 9.15 -8.76
CA GLU A 447 -62.26 8.50 -9.45
C GLU A 447 -60.93 8.95 -8.83
N SER A 448 -60.06 7.97 -8.54
CA SER A 448 -58.71 8.18 -8.01
C SER A 448 -57.64 7.62 -8.97
N ARG A 449 -56.55 8.36 -9.16
CA ARG A 449 -55.46 8.06 -10.11
C ARG A 449 -54.12 8.18 -9.38
N ALA A 450 -53.35 7.09 -9.32
CA ALA A 450 -52.17 6.94 -8.46
C ALA A 450 -50.87 6.51 -9.17
N ASP A 451 -50.86 6.46 -10.51
CA ASP A 451 -49.72 6.04 -11.34
C ASP A 451 -48.91 7.22 -11.93
N LEU A 452 -49.02 8.41 -11.33
CA LEU A 452 -48.07 9.51 -11.56
C LEU A 452 -46.82 9.30 -10.71
N THR A 453 -45.65 9.52 -11.29
CA THR A 453 -44.36 9.33 -10.61
C THR A 453 -43.35 10.43 -10.94
N GLY A 454 -42.40 10.65 -10.04
CA GLY A 454 -41.24 11.51 -10.26
C GLY A 454 -40.05 11.04 -9.42
N THR A 455 -38.84 11.45 -9.78
CA THR A 455 -37.60 11.02 -9.11
C THR A 455 -36.66 12.19 -8.83
N TYR A 456 -36.08 12.24 -7.64
CA TYR A 456 -35.07 13.24 -7.25
C TYR A 456 -33.80 12.54 -6.79
N ALA A 457 -32.65 12.93 -7.35
CA ALA A 457 -31.35 12.43 -6.89
C ALA A 457 -30.89 13.23 -5.66
N VAL A 458 -30.67 12.55 -4.54
CA VAL A 458 -30.18 13.12 -3.28
C VAL A 458 -28.79 13.73 -3.51
N THR A 459 -28.56 14.95 -3.03
CA THR A 459 -27.25 15.59 -3.07
C THR A 459 -26.59 15.58 -1.69
N GLN A 460 -25.26 15.70 -1.63
CA GLN A 460 -24.56 15.82 -0.34
C GLN A 460 -25.08 17.01 0.47
N GLU A 461 -25.46 18.12 -0.16
CA GLU A 461 -26.04 19.27 0.54
C GLU A 461 -27.41 18.95 1.17
N ASP A 462 -28.16 17.97 0.65
CA ASP A 462 -29.40 17.51 1.28
C ASP A 462 -29.14 16.57 2.47
N ILE A 463 -28.08 15.76 2.41
CA ILE A 463 -27.62 14.87 3.51
C ILE A 463 -27.02 15.70 4.65
N ASP A 464 -26.15 16.66 4.34
CA ASP A 464 -25.56 17.61 5.28
C ASP A 464 -26.62 18.48 5.99
N ARG A 465 -27.74 18.76 5.29
CA ARG A 465 -28.92 19.45 5.85
C ARG A 465 -29.85 18.50 6.62
N GLY A 466 -29.70 17.19 6.44
CA GLY A 466 -30.50 16.13 7.07
C GLY A 466 -31.89 15.91 6.48
N TYR A 467 -32.27 16.56 5.37
CA TYR A 467 -33.58 16.39 4.73
C TYR A 467 -33.73 16.97 3.32
N VAL A 468 -34.70 16.41 2.58
CA VAL A 468 -35.31 16.97 1.37
C VAL A 468 -36.78 17.29 1.64
N GLU A 469 -37.15 18.57 1.54
CA GLU A 469 -38.54 19.00 1.37
C GLU A 469 -38.87 19.11 -0.13
N ASN A 470 -40.05 18.60 -0.52
CA ASN A 470 -40.56 18.74 -1.88
C ASN A 470 -42.09 18.95 -1.91
N LEU A 471 -42.57 19.97 -2.63
CA LEU A 471 -44.00 20.29 -2.82
C LEU A 471 -44.40 20.16 -4.30
N GLY A 472 -45.63 19.70 -4.56
CA GLY A 472 -46.22 19.64 -5.90
C GLY A 472 -47.41 20.58 -6.05
N THR A 473 -47.70 21.00 -7.27
CA THR A 473 -48.91 21.76 -7.63
C THR A 473 -49.69 21.01 -8.70
N ALA A 474 -51.01 20.91 -8.52
CA ALA A 474 -51.93 20.44 -9.52
C ALA A 474 -52.91 21.56 -9.90
N THR A 475 -53.28 21.62 -11.17
CA THR A 475 -54.32 22.52 -11.71
C THR A 475 -55.25 21.68 -12.59
N ALA A 476 -56.54 21.70 -12.26
CA ALA A 476 -57.60 21.03 -13.01
C ALA A 476 -58.62 22.04 -13.54
N LYS A 477 -59.38 21.67 -14.58
CA LYS A 477 -60.52 22.45 -15.08
C LYS A 477 -61.85 21.89 -14.58
N ASP A 478 -62.71 22.76 -14.07
CA ASP A 478 -64.15 22.47 -13.90
C ASP A 478 -64.88 22.45 -15.28
N PRO A 479 -66.12 21.91 -15.40
CA PRO A 479 -66.84 21.86 -16.67
C PRO A 479 -67.16 23.24 -17.27
N GLN A 480 -66.99 24.32 -16.51
CA GLN A 480 -67.12 25.70 -16.99
C GLN A 480 -65.77 26.29 -17.47
N GLY A 481 -64.71 25.48 -17.49
CA GLY A 481 -63.37 25.82 -18.01
C GLY A 481 -62.49 26.63 -17.06
N LYS A 482 -62.90 26.78 -15.80
CA LYS A 482 -62.17 27.55 -14.78
C LYS A 482 -61.21 26.64 -14.01
N ASP A 483 -60.07 27.22 -13.64
CA ASP A 483 -59.01 26.54 -12.89
C ASP A 483 -59.40 26.23 -11.44
N VAL A 484 -58.92 25.08 -10.99
CA VAL A 484 -59.07 24.51 -9.65
C VAL A 484 -57.68 24.04 -9.22
N ASP A 485 -56.96 24.91 -8.51
CA ASP A 485 -55.58 24.65 -8.08
C ASP A 485 -55.54 23.93 -6.72
N ARG A 486 -54.65 22.95 -6.57
CA ARG A 486 -54.36 22.28 -5.30
C ARG A 486 -52.85 22.11 -5.13
N LEU A 487 -52.35 22.44 -3.94
CA LEU A 487 -51.00 22.05 -3.52
C LEU A 487 -51.05 20.63 -2.96
N SER A 488 -49.99 19.87 -3.18
CA SER A 488 -49.87 18.51 -2.64
C SER A 488 -49.88 18.50 -1.11
N ARG A 489 -50.19 17.34 -0.52
CA ARG A 489 -50.00 17.04 0.90
C ARG A 489 -49.37 15.66 1.10
N ALA A 490 -48.67 15.47 2.21
CA ALA A 490 -48.39 14.11 2.72
C ALA A 490 -49.72 13.41 3.09
N LEU A 491 -49.73 12.07 3.12
CA LEU A 491 -50.94 11.25 3.33
C LEU A 491 -51.79 11.66 4.56
N GLU A 492 -51.13 12.06 5.66
CA GLU A 492 -51.75 12.52 6.92
C GLU A 492 -51.64 14.06 7.12
N GLY A 493 -51.09 14.80 6.16
CA GLY A 493 -50.93 16.27 6.20
C GLY A 493 -52.12 17.03 5.58
N VAL A 494 -52.05 18.36 5.57
CA VAL A 494 -53.03 19.23 4.89
C VAL A 494 -52.46 19.81 3.57
N PRO A 495 -53.31 20.23 2.60
CA PRO A 495 -52.86 20.81 1.33
C PRO A 495 -51.89 21.98 1.53
N GLY A 496 -50.67 21.85 1.00
CA GLY A 496 -49.57 22.80 1.18
C GLY A 496 -48.49 22.37 2.16
N ASP A 497 -48.69 21.29 2.95
CA ASP A 497 -47.61 20.67 3.71
C ASP A 497 -46.65 19.93 2.74
N PRO A 498 -45.34 20.25 2.72
CA PRO A 498 -44.39 19.58 1.85
C PRO A 498 -44.20 18.11 2.25
N THR A 499 -43.95 17.25 1.26
CA THR A 499 -43.49 15.88 1.55
C THR A 499 -42.03 15.95 1.95
N VAL A 500 -41.72 15.60 3.20
CA VAL A 500 -40.36 15.62 3.76
C VAL A 500 -39.80 14.20 3.83
N VAL A 501 -38.58 14.03 3.31
CA VAL A 501 -37.73 12.86 3.57
C VAL A 501 -36.57 13.33 4.45
N SER A 502 -36.34 12.65 5.57
CA SER A 502 -35.28 12.98 6.52
C SER A 502 -34.20 11.90 6.53
N PHE A 503 -32.97 12.32 6.77
CA PHE A 503 -31.78 11.47 6.83
C PHE A 503 -31.19 11.49 8.24
N GLU A 504 -30.55 10.40 8.66
CA GLU A 504 -29.87 10.31 9.95
C GLU A 504 -28.39 10.72 9.79
N PRO A 505 -27.95 11.88 10.31
CA PRO A 505 -26.56 12.30 10.19
C PRO A 505 -25.67 11.45 11.08
N LYS A 506 -24.70 10.77 10.48
CA LYS A 506 -23.69 9.93 11.11
C LYS A 506 -22.31 10.47 10.72
N PRO A 507 -21.82 11.54 11.37
CA PRO A 507 -20.45 11.99 11.17
C PRO A 507 -19.48 10.99 11.82
N GLY A 508 -18.31 10.82 11.21
CA GLY A 508 -17.22 9.97 11.71
C GLY A 508 -15.92 10.40 11.05
N ILE A 509 -14.83 10.34 11.81
CA ILE A 509 -13.47 10.68 11.39
C ILE A 509 -12.53 9.65 12.03
N GLU A 510 -11.44 9.34 11.33
CA GLU A 510 -10.51 8.24 11.60
C GLU A 510 -9.11 8.71 11.14
N VAL A 511 -8.03 8.34 11.86
CA VAL A 511 -6.67 8.77 11.49
C VAL A 511 -5.54 7.77 11.76
N ASP A 512 -4.93 7.22 10.71
CA ASP A 512 -3.65 6.48 10.84
C ASP A 512 -2.51 7.45 11.18
N LEU A 513 -1.59 7.04 12.07
CA LEU A 513 -0.28 7.67 12.27
C LEU A 513 0.86 6.72 11.88
N ILE A 514 1.66 7.12 10.89
CA ILE A 514 2.75 6.32 10.32
C ILE A 514 4.07 7.09 10.46
N ASP A 515 5.13 6.41 10.95
CA ASP A 515 6.45 7.01 11.20
C ASP A 515 7.58 6.50 10.27
N GLU A 516 8.57 7.35 10.00
CA GLU A 516 9.81 6.98 9.30
C GLU A 516 11.02 7.76 9.85
N TRP A 517 12.00 7.07 10.45
CA TRP A 517 13.27 7.66 10.88
C TRP A 517 14.31 7.71 9.76
N THR A 518 15.14 8.76 9.71
CA THR A 518 16.09 8.99 8.62
C THR A 518 17.56 9.03 9.08
N ASP A 519 18.31 7.94 8.85
CA ASP A 519 19.79 7.98 8.88
C ASP A 519 20.28 8.94 7.78
N THR A 520 20.77 10.11 8.20
CA THR A 520 21.23 11.19 7.32
C THR A 520 22.73 11.07 7.04
N ASN A 521 23.46 10.31 7.86
CA ASN A 521 24.92 10.23 7.81
C ASN A 521 25.47 8.94 7.16
N GLY A 522 24.63 7.92 6.99
CA GLY A 522 24.87 6.68 6.27
C GLY A 522 25.58 5.60 7.10
N ASN A 523 25.43 5.60 8.43
CA ASN A 523 26.07 4.62 9.31
C ASN A 523 25.21 3.37 9.60
N GLY A 524 23.92 3.40 9.27
CA GLY A 524 22.95 2.32 9.48
C GLY A 524 22.06 2.45 10.72
N TYR A 525 22.14 3.57 11.44
CA TYR A 525 21.41 3.85 12.68
C TYR A 525 20.94 5.31 12.71
N PRO A 526 19.82 5.62 13.40
CA PRO A 526 19.43 7.00 13.66
C PRO A 526 20.28 7.60 14.79
N ASP A 527 20.72 8.84 14.59
CA ASP A 527 21.57 9.62 15.50
C ASP A 527 20.90 10.89 16.06
N VAL A 528 21.51 11.46 17.10
CA VAL A 528 21.04 12.69 17.75
C VAL A 528 21.01 13.87 16.77
N GLY A 529 19.83 14.47 16.59
CA GLY A 529 19.60 15.56 15.65
C GLY A 529 19.05 15.13 14.28
N GLU A 530 18.88 13.83 14.04
CA GLU A 530 18.22 13.30 12.85
C GLU A 530 16.68 13.22 13.05
N PRO A 531 15.88 13.27 11.98
CA PRO A 531 14.43 13.34 12.10
C PRO A 531 13.74 11.96 12.12
N VAL A 532 12.64 11.88 12.87
CA VAL A 532 11.52 10.98 12.60
C VAL A 532 10.45 11.80 11.91
N THR A 533 9.98 11.36 10.75
CA THR A 533 8.88 11.98 10.01
C THR A 533 7.59 11.24 10.33
N TYR A 534 6.53 11.98 10.66
CA TYR A 534 5.19 11.46 10.87
C TYR A 534 4.30 11.91 9.71
N SER A 535 3.72 10.92 9.04
CA SER A 535 2.65 11.08 8.04
C SER A 535 1.34 10.59 8.61
N TYR A 536 0.25 11.21 8.17
CA TYR A 536 -1.10 10.96 8.68
C TYR A 536 -2.00 10.52 7.52
N VAL A 537 -2.93 9.61 7.78
CA VAL A 537 -3.97 9.24 6.83
C VAL A 537 -5.33 9.50 7.47
N VAL A 538 -5.90 10.68 7.18
CA VAL A 538 -7.19 11.09 7.77
C VAL A 538 -8.31 10.66 6.84
N ARG A 539 -9.39 10.07 7.38
CA ARG A 539 -10.57 9.61 6.62
C ARG A 539 -11.86 10.22 7.16
N ASN A 540 -12.87 10.38 6.31
CA ASN A 540 -14.25 10.68 6.72
C ASN A 540 -15.09 9.41 6.55
N THR A 541 -15.23 8.65 7.64
CA THR A 541 -16.03 7.43 7.72
C THR A 541 -17.53 7.71 7.77
N GLY A 542 -17.92 8.95 8.07
CA GLY A 542 -19.30 9.39 8.18
C GLY A 542 -20.00 9.71 6.85
N ASN A 543 -21.31 9.97 6.93
CA ASN A 543 -22.19 10.29 5.80
C ASN A 543 -22.40 11.79 5.54
N VAL A 544 -21.80 12.67 6.35
CA VAL A 544 -21.86 14.14 6.18
C VAL A 544 -20.49 14.76 5.92
N THR A 545 -20.47 15.89 5.21
CA THR A 545 -19.25 16.68 4.98
C THR A 545 -18.70 17.22 6.31
N LEU A 546 -17.41 17.00 6.58
CA LEU A 546 -16.73 17.57 7.75
C LEU A 546 -16.00 18.87 7.41
N ASP A 547 -16.13 19.86 8.27
CA ASP A 547 -15.46 21.16 8.18
C ASP A 547 -14.40 21.33 9.28
N ASN A 548 -13.40 22.16 9.00
CA ASN A 548 -12.32 22.56 9.92
C ASN A 548 -11.44 21.42 10.45
N VAL A 549 -11.35 20.29 9.73
CA VAL A 549 -10.52 19.13 10.12
C VAL A 549 -9.06 19.57 10.31
N ALA A 550 -8.54 19.46 11.52
CA ALA A 550 -7.18 19.87 11.87
C ALA A 550 -6.70 19.18 13.16
N PHE A 551 -5.41 18.88 13.24
CA PHE A 551 -4.83 18.32 14.46
C PHE A 551 -4.88 19.30 15.63
N SER A 552 -5.33 18.84 16.79
CA SER A 552 -5.38 19.60 18.04
C SER A 552 -4.20 19.30 18.95
N SER A 553 -3.63 18.10 18.86
CA SER A 553 -2.51 17.65 19.67
C SER A 553 -1.59 16.65 18.94
N LEU A 554 -0.33 16.62 19.37
CA LEU A 554 0.65 15.59 19.05
C LEU A 554 1.55 15.40 20.28
N GLN A 555 1.47 14.24 20.91
CA GLN A 555 2.35 13.82 22.00
C GLN A 555 3.42 12.90 21.44
N ILE A 556 4.68 13.09 21.85
CA ILE A 556 5.81 12.20 21.50
C ILE A 556 6.75 12.09 22.69
N GLY A 557 7.21 10.87 22.98
CA GLY A 557 8.40 10.66 23.82
C GLY A 557 8.59 9.21 24.25
N PRO A 558 9.62 8.90 25.05
CA PRO A 558 9.86 7.55 25.53
C PRO A 558 8.73 7.06 26.45
N ASP A 559 8.39 5.77 26.38
CA ASP A 559 7.35 5.06 27.15
C ASP A 559 7.61 5.10 28.68
N THR A 560 7.40 6.28 29.24
CA THR A 560 7.68 6.62 30.64
C THR A 560 6.80 7.80 31.03
N THR A 561 6.45 7.91 32.31
CA THR A 561 5.62 9.01 32.82
C THR A 561 6.39 10.33 32.98
N ALA A 562 7.27 10.66 32.03
CA ALA A 562 8.03 11.90 32.00
C ALA A 562 7.20 13.04 31.37
N PRO A 563 7.38 14.30 31.81
CA PRO A 563 6.74 15.45 31.15
C PRO A 563 7.39 15.69 29.78
N GLN A 564 6.67 15.32 28.71
CA GLN A 564 7.18 15.33 27.34
C GLN A 564 7.45 16.75 26.79
N PRO A 565 8.39 16.90 25.84
CA PRO A 565 8.61 18.18 25.16
C PRO A 565 7.40 18.58 24.31
N SER A 566 7.09 19.88 24.24
CA SER A 566 6.01 20.38 23.39
C SER A 566 6.39 20.28 21.91
N VAL A 567 5.91 19.24 21.23
CA VAL A 567 6.04 19.07 19.77
C VAL A 567 5.17 20.10 19.03
N ALA A 568 5.54 20.46 17.81
CA ALA A 568 4.69 21.26 16.94
C ALA A 568 3.59 20.37 16.32
N VAL A 569 2.33 20.74 16.55
CA VAL A 569 1.15 20.11 15.93
C VAL A 569 1.17 20.35 14.40
N PRO A 570 0.77 19.37 13.56
CA PRO A 570 0.78 19.51 12.10
C PRO A 570 0.14 20.80 11.57
N THR A 571 0.84 21.52 10.70
CA THR A 571 0.36 22.83 10.20
C THR A 571 -0.48 22.69 8.93
N GLY A 572 -1.73 22.25 9.08
CA GLY A 572 -2.72 22.16 8.00
C GLY A 572 -4.16 22.29 8.51
N SER A 573 -5.11 22.42 7.59
CA SER A 573 -6.53 22.19 7.88
C SER A 573 -7.33 21.95 6.60
N LEU A 574 -8.33 21.05 6.65
CA LEU A 574 -9.31 20.86 5.58
C LEU A 574 -10.57 21.66 5.90
N SER A 575 -10.99 22.54 5.00
CA SER A 575 -12.16 23.42 5.19
C SER A 575 -13.46 22.87 4.57
N SER A 576 -13.44 21.60 4.15
CA SER A 576 -14.55 20.79 3.65
C SER A 576 -13.97 19.43 3.25
N PHE A 577 -14.50 18.34 3.79
CA PHE A 577 -13.99 16.98 3.63
C PHE A 577 -15.17 16.02 3.49
N LEU A 578 -15.40 15.53 2.27
CA LEU A 578 -16.62 14.80 1.90
C LEU A 578 -16.62 13.36 2.46
N PRO A 579 -17.80 12.73 2.67
CA PRO A 579 -17.92 11.30 2.97
C PRO A 579 -17.06 10.40 2.09
N GLY A 580 -16.40 9.40 2.69
CA GLY A 580 -15.52 8.47 1.98
C GLY A 580 -14.27 9.11 1.36
N SER A 581 -13.91 10.33 1.77
CA SER A 581 -12.63 10.95 1.40
C SER A 581 -11.50 10.50 2.32
N GLU A 582 -10.31 10.42 1.76
CA GLU A 582 -9.04 10.19 2.47
C GLU A 582 -8.07 11.32 2.10
N ASP A 583 -7.30 11.83 3.07
CA ASP A 583 -6.12 12.65 2.80
C ASP A 583 -4.85 12.06 3.43
N THR A 584 -3.82 11.98 2.60
CA THR A 584 -2.48 11.47 2.89
C THR A 584 -1.40 12.56 2.71
N THR A 585 -1.79 13.83 2.51
CA THR A 585 -0.90 14.86 1.91
C THR A 585 -0.93 16.25 2.55
N THR A 586 -1.98 16.65 3.26
CA THR A 586 -2.06 17.99 3.88
C THR A 586 -1.29 18.09 5.19
N PHE A 587 -1.17 16.97 5.89
CA PHE A 587 -0.59 16.89 7.23
C PHE A 587 0.72 16.10 7.22
N SER A 588 1.76 16.68 7.80
CA SER A 588 3.01 16.00 8.15
C SER A 588 3.76 16.81 9.21
N THR A 589 4.50 16.13 10.06
CA THR A 589 5.36 16.72 11.11
C THR A 589 6.67 15.94 11.18
N SER A 590 7.75 16.58 11.64
CA SER A 590 9.00 15.88 11.97
C SER A 590 9.41 16.14 13.42
N TYR A 591 9.69 15.06 14.16
CA TYR A 591 10.36 15.11 15.45
C TYR A 591 11.87 15.03 15.26
N THR A 592 12.68 15.66 16.12
CA THR A 592 14.15 15.63 16.05
C THR A 592 14.69 14.84 17.23
N LEU A 593 15.35 13.71 16.97
CA LEU A 593 15.79 12.78 18.00
C LEU A 593 16.81 13.38 18.97
N THR A 594 16.62 13.10 20.26
CA THR A 594 17.57 13.41 21.32
C THR A 594 18.30 12.14 21.79
N GLN A 595 19.41 12.29 22.53
CA GLN A 595 20.13 11.15 23.10
C GLN A 595 19.26 10.34 24.07
N ALA A 596 18.29 10.97 24.76
CA ALA A 596 17.42 10.27 25.71
C ALA A 596 16.44 9.30 25.00
N ASP A 597 16.00 9.65 23.80
CA ASP A 597 15.09 8.85 22.97
C ASP A 597 15.81 7.61 22.44
N ILE A 598 17.01 7.82 21.90
CA ILE A 598 17.90 6.75 21.42
C ILE A 598 18.31 5.85 22.59
N ASP A 599 18.70 6.41 23.75
CA ASP A 599 19.07 5.62 24.94
C ASP A 599 17.89 4.82 25.51
N ALA A 600 16.64 5.30 25.36
CA ALA A 600 15.44 4.56 25.73
C ALA A 600 15.12 3.40 24.76
N GLY A 601 15.60 3.47 23.52
CA GLY A 601 15.35 2.46 22.47
C GLY A 601 14.11 2.72 21.62
N GLY A 602 13.44 3.85 21.83
CA GLY A 602 12.27 4.25 21.06
C GLY A 602 11.53 5.43 21.65
N ILE A 603 10.57 5.91 20.87
CA ILE A 603 9.57 6.91 21.27
C ILE A 603 8.21 6.40 20.85
N VAL A 604 7.19 6.73 21.64
CA VAL A 604 5.78 6.50 21.32
C VAL A 604 5.17 7.83 20.91
N ALA A 605 4.37 7.83 19.86
CA ALA A 605 3.64 8.98 19.36
C ALA A 605 2.11 8.75 19.48
N THR A 606 1.38 9.83 19.70
CA THR A 606 -0.09 9.83 19.65
C THR A 606 -0.55 11.21 19.18
N ALA A 607 -1.32 11.27 18.11
CA ALA A 607 -1.96 12.48 17.62
C ALA A 607 -3.44 12.50 18.00
N SER A 608 -4.07 13.66 17.85
CA SER A 608 -5.53 13.77 17.87
C SER A 608 -5.99 14.85 16.91
N VAL A 609 -7.07 14.57 16.19
CA VAL A 609 -7.66 15.43 15.16
C VAL A 609 -9.03 15.93 15.62
N ASP A 610 -9.27 17.24 15.47
CA ASP A 610 -10.57 17.86 15.71
C ASP A 610 -11.28 18.06 14.35
N ALA A 611 -12.60 17.86 14.32
CA ALA A 611 -13.45 18.15 13.15
C ALA A 611 -14.82 18.74 13.58
N MET A 612 -15.62 19.19 12.60
CA MET A 612 -16.94 19.77 12.82
C MET A 612 -17.94 19.27 11.78
N ALA A 613 -19.04 18.66 12.21
CA ALA A 613 -20.14 18.28 11.32
C ALA A 613 -21.03 19.49 10.97
N PRO A 614 -21.85 19.43 9.89
CA PRO A 614 -22.61 20.60 9.39
C PRO A 614 -23.64 21.14 10.39
N ASN A 615 -24.12 20.29 11.29
CA ASN A 615 -25.00 20.64 12.41
C ASN A 615 -24.29 21.34 13.58
N SER A 616 -22.99 21.65 13.45
CA SER A 616 -22.11 22.19 14.50
C SER A 616 -21.88 21.26 15.70
N THR A 617 -22.01 19.94 15.50
CA THR A 617 -21.47 18.94 16.42
C THR A 617 -19.95 18.83 16.21
N PRO A 618 -19.12 19.06 17.24
CA PRO A 618 -17.70 18.77 17.16
C PRO A 618 -17.45 17.26 17.16
N LEU A 619 -16.43 16.83 16.44
CA LEU A 619 -15.84 15.50 16.54
C LEU A 619 -14.37 15.66 16.97
N ALA A 620 -13.86 14.65 17.67
CA ALA A 620 -12.45 14.46 17.92
C ALA A 620 -12.17 12.95 17.85
N ASP A 621 -10.94 12.61 17.51
CA ASP A 621 -10.47 11.28 17.13
C ASP A 621 -8.97 11.19 17.49
N ILE A 622 -8.46 9.99 17.80
CA ILE A 622 -7.08 9.72 18.25
C ILE A 622 -6.42 8.78 17.26
N SER A 623 -5.11 8.92 17.07
CA SER A 623 -4.43 8.19 16.00
C SER A 623 -4.08 6.74 16.32
N ASP A 624 -4.44 5.86 15.41
CA ASP A 624 -4.04 4.45 15.36
C ASP A 624 -2.59 4.23 14.87
N ASP A 625 -2.05 3.05 15.17
CA ASP A 625 -0.86 2.47 14.54
C ASP A 625 -1.25 1.25 13.67
N PRO A 626 -1.32 1.40 12.33
CA PRO A 626 -1.79 0.34 11.45
C PRO A 626 -0.85 -0.88 11.31
N ASP A 627 0.29 -0.90 12.01
CA ASP A 627 1.17 -2.09 12.14
C ASP A 627 1.02 -2.84 13.49
N GLU A 628 0.26 -2.33 14.47
CA GLU A 628 -0.11 -3.04 15.71
C GLU A 628 -1.42 -3.85 15.54
N THR A 629 -1.78 -4.65 16.55
CA THR A 629 -2.86 -5.64 16.54
C THR A 629 -3.51 -5.82 17.93
N ALA A 630 -3.38 -4.81 18.80
CA ALA A 630 -4.04 -4.79 20.10
C ALA A 630 -5.47 -4.24 20.00
N ASP A 631 -5.70 -3.41 18.98
CA ASP A 631 -6.98 -2.85 18.52
C ASP A 631 -7.68 -2.10 19.67
N VAL A 632 -6.96 -1.18 20.34
CA VAL A 632 -7.39 -0.58 21.61
C VAL A 632 -8.25 0.67 21.42
N ASP A 633 -9.56 0.47 21.36
CA ASP A 633 -10.60 1.50 21.55
C ASP A 633 -10.55 2.09 22.98
N VAL A 634 -10.21 3.38 23.07
CA VAL A 634 -10.10 4.22 24.27
C VAL A 634 -11.28 5.17 24.41
N GLU A 635 -11.80 5.67 23.28
CA GLU A 635 -12.88 6.67 23.21
C GLU A 635 -14.26 6.07 23.51
N GLY A 636 -14.46 4.83 23.04
CA GLY A 636 -15.72 4.11 22.99
C GLY A 636 -16.53 4.36 21.71
N ASP A 637 -15.90 4.61 20.57
CA ASP A 637 -16.58 4.88 19.28
C ASP A 637 -16.48 3.77 18.22
N GLU A 638 -15.82 2.65 18.58
CA GLU A 638 -15.64 1.40 17.81
C GLU A 638 -14.45 1.37 16.80
N GLU A 639 -13.61 2.41 16.71
CA GLU A 639 -12.31 2.38 15.99
C GLU A 639 -11.11 2.19 16.97
N PRO A 640 -9.87 1.90 16.50
CA PRO A 640 -8.69 1.69 17.35
C PRO A 640 -7.84 2.96 17.58
N ASP A 641 -7.25 3.10 18.77
CA ASP A 641 -6.41 4.25 19.18
C ASP A 641 -4.94 3.86 19.53
N ASP A 642 -4.35 2.85 18.87
CA ASP A 642 -3.07 2.26 19.33
C ASP A 642 -1.86 3.24 19.17
N PRO A 643 -1.11 3.55 20.25
CA PRO A 643 0.00 4.54 20.16
C PRO A 643 1.24 4.04 19.40
N THR A 644 1.54 4.68 18.25
CA THR A 644 2.65 4.34 17.33
C THR A 644 4.04 4.32 18.00
N PRO A 645 4.74 3.17 18.12
CA PRO A 645 6.04 3.05 18.78
C PRO A 645 7.21 3.01 17.78
N THR A 646 7.81 4.17 17.50
CA THR A 646 9.08 4.28 16.76
C THR A 646 10.20 3.51 17.47
N LEU A 647 10.52 2.30 17.02
CA LEU A 647 11.62 1.49 17.56
C LEU A 647 12.98 1.92 16.98
N LEU A 648 13.90 2.37 17.84
CA LEU A 648 15.20 2.90 17.45
C LEU A 648 16.31 1.84 17.66
N PRO A 649 17.05 1.42 16.60
CA PRO A 649 18.04 0.36 16.73
C PRO A 649 19.26 0.78 17.57
N HIS A 650 19.52 0.02 18.63
CA HIS A 650 20.68 0.20 19.52
C HIS A 650 21.98 -0.34 18.91
N ASN A 651 23.01 0.50 18.87
CA ASN A 651 24.38 0.10 18.59
C ASN A 651 25.32 0.72 19.63
N VAL A 652 25.83 -0.10 20.54
CA VAL A 652 26.90 0.29 21.48
C VAL A 652 28.25 -0.17 20.90
N SER A 653 29.15 0.78 20.63
CA SER A 653 30.49 0.49 20.12
C SER A 653 31.55 1.37 20.80
N LEU A 654 32.72 0.79 21.04
CA LEU A 654 33.87 1.50 21.61
C LEU A 654 35.10 1.31 20.72
N ALA A 655 35.68 2.42 20.26
CA ALA A 655 37.02 2.46 19.67
C ALA A 655 38.06 2.87 20.72
N LEU A 656 39.12 2.07 20.87
CA LEU A 656 40.27 2.41 21.71
C LEU A 656 41.50 2.73 20.85
N GLN A 657 42.16 3.85 21.16
CA GLN A 657 43.51 4.17 20.70
C GLN A 657 44.47 4.18 21.90
N LYS A 658 45.58 3.45 21.79
CA LYS A 658 46.57 3.29 22.87
C LYS A 658 47.94 3.76 22.42
N SER A 659 48.57 4.63 23.21
CA SER A 659 49.96 5.07 23.02
C SER A 659 50.76 4.89 24.30
N GLY A 660 52.09 4.88 24.20
CA GLY A 660 52.99 4.77 25.33
C GLY A 660 54.22 5.65 25.13
N MET A 661 54.66 6.32 26.19
CA MET A 661 55.83 7.20 26.19
C MET A 661 56.77 6.79 27.31
N PHE A 662 58.00 6.41 26.97
CA PHE A 662 59.05 6.20 27.96
C PHE A 662 59.45 7.53 28.62
N GLN A 663 59.54 7.53 29.94
CA GLN A 663 59.96 8.64 30.78
C GLN A 663 60.95 8.12 31.81
N GLY A 664 62.24 8.31 31.52
CA GLY A 664 63.34 7.86 32.36
C GLY A 664 64.27 8.99 32.79
N THR A 665 65.28 8.61 33.55
CA THR A 665 66.32 9.48 34.12
C THR A 665 67.32 9.92 33.03
N GLU A 666 68.14 10.96 33.26
CA GLU A 666 69.08 11.48 32.25
C GLU A 666 70.19 10.47 31.88
N GLY A 667 69.96 9.70 30.82
CA GLY A 667 70.91 8.71 30.28
C GLY A 667 70.56 8.25 28.87
N GLN A 668 71.43 7.42 28.27
CA GLN A 668 71.17 6.75 26.97
C GLN A 668 70.51 5.37 27.12
N PHE A 669 70.20 4.96 28.35
CA PHE A 669 69.74 3.62 28.71
C PHE A 669 68.57 3.71 29.70
N ALA A 670 67.63 2.77 29.61
CA ALA A 670 66.61 2.59 30.65
C ALA A 670 67.23 2.02 31.94
N GLU A 671 66.90 2.61 33.08
CA GLU A 671 67.29 2.16 34.42
C GLU A 671 66.08 1.62 35.23
N PRO A 672 66.29 0.74 36.23
CA PRO A 672 65.21 0.27 37.10
C PRO A 672 64.62 1.41 37.94
N GLY A 673 63.33 1.68 37.78
CA GLY A 673 62.65 2.82 38.39
C GLY A 673 62.20 3.88 37.38
N ASP A 674 62.74 3.87 36.16
CA ASP A 674 62.19 4.63 35.03
C ASP A 674 60.76 4.15 34.71
N THR A 675 60.01 4.93 33.92
CA THR A 675 58.58 4.69 33.70
C THR A 675 58.19 4.67 32.23
N ILE A 676 57.04 4.04 31.93
CA ILE A 676 56.33 4.20 30.67
C ILE A 676 54.92 4.70 31.00
N VAL A 677 54.59 5.91 30.54
CA VAL A 677 53.24 6.48 30.68
C VAL A 677 52.43 6.03 29.47
N TYR A 678 51.37 5.26 29.70
CA TYR A 678 50.40 4.86 28.69
C TYR A 678 49.19 5.80 28.71
N ALA A 679 48.76 6.20 27.51
CA ALA A 679 47.54 6.98 27.30
C ALA A 679 46.56 6.17 26.45
N PHE A 680 45.28 6.22 26.83
CA PHE A 680 44.20 5.43 26.27
C PHE A 680 43.08 6.40 25.89
N LYS A 681 42.92 6.73 24.61
CA LYS A 681 41.76 7.48 24.13
C LYS A 681 40.67 6.48 23.78
N VAL A 682 39.60 6.44 24.56
CA VAL A 682 38.38 5.69 24.23
C VAL A 682 37.40 6.66 23.57
N THR A 683 36.80 6.24 22.46
CA THR A 683 35.72 6.94 21.75
C THR A 683 34.49 6.03 21.77
N ASN A 684 33.31 6.55 22.06
CA ASN A 684 32.06 5.87 21.74
C ASN A 684 31.77 6.10 20.27
N ASP A 685 31.75 5.03 19.47
CA ASP A 685 31.44 5.06 18.03
C ASP A 685 30.16 4.29 17.68
N GLY A 686 29.28 4.13 18.69
CA GLY A 686 27.87 3.78 18.54
C GLY A 686 26.94 4.98 18.76
N ASN A 687 25.62 4.75 18.67
CA ASN A 687 24.58 5.79 18.80
C ASN A 687 23.99 5.91 20.23
N VAL A 688 24.12 4.89 21.07
CA VAL A 688 23.68 4.93 22.49
C VAL A 688 24.78 5.35 23.45
N THR A 689 24.42 5.98 24.57
CA THR A 689 25.35 6.39 25.63
C THR A 689 25.99 5.19 26.32
N ALA A 690 27.33 5.13 26.32
CA ALA A 690 28.10 4.13 27.05
C ALA A 690 28.43 4.61 28.48
N THR A 691 28.14 3.78 29.48
CA THR A 691 28.39 3.99 30.91
C THR A 691 29.57 3.12 31.41
N ASP A 692 30.13 3.48 32.57
CA ASP A 692 31.29 2.82 33.21
C ASP A 692 32.46 2.48 32.27
N VAL A 693 32.68 3.34 31.27
CA VAL A 693 33.71 3.17 30.24
C VAL A 693 35.10 3.26 30.87
N ALA A 694 35.88 2.18 30.80
CA ALA A 694 37.22 2.10 31.35
C ALA A 694 38.15 1.21 30.48
N PRO A 695 39.46 1.51 30.38
CA PRO A 695 40.42 0.59 29.79
C PRO A 695 40.59 -0.70 30.61
N ASN A 696 40.92 -1.79 29.94
CA ASN A 696 41.30 -3.07 30.54
C ASN A 696 42.69 -3.47 30.03
N ASP A 697 43.72 -3.22 30.85
CA ASP A 697 45.13 -3.45 30.50
C ASP A 697 45.78 -4.52 31.39
N PRO A 698 46.13 -5.72 30.86
CA PRO A 698 46.92 -6.72 31.57
C PRO A 698 48.40 -6.33 31.76
N GLY A 699 48.84 -5.24 31.15
CA GLY A 699 50.18 -4.67 31.30
C GLY A 699 51.16 -5.05 30.18
N PRO A 700 52.28 -4.30 30.07
CA PRO A 700 53.25 -4.45 28.99
C PRO A 700 53.98 -5.79 29.00
N ARG A 701 54.39 -6.20 27.79
CA ARG A 701 55.29 -7.32 27.55
C ARG A 701 56.64 -6.85 27.04
N PHE A 702 57.70 -7.29 27.70
CA PHE A 702 59.09 -7.00 27.36
C PHE A 702 59.68 -8.20 26.63
N ASN A 703 59.90 -8.07 25.33
CA ASN A 703 60.38 -9.15 24.45
C ASN A 703 59.55 -10.45 24.61
N GLY A 704 58.22 -10.29 24.58
CA GLY A 704 57.22 -11.36 24.75
C GLY A 704 56.93 -11.79 26.20
N ARG A 705 57.87 -11.57 27.14
CA ARG A 705 57.69 -11.87 28.58
C ARG A 705 56.70 -10.88 29.19
N VAL A 706 55.86 -11.32 30.13
CA VAL A 706 55.07 -10.40 30.97
C VAL A 706 56.03 -9.59 31.84
N GLY A 707 55.86 -8.27 31.90
CA GLY A 707 56.72 -7.42 32.71
C GLY A 707 56.56 -7.66 34.22
N SER A 708 57.62 -7.47 34.98
CA SER A 708 57.66 -7.72 36.44
C SER A 708 57.46 -6.48 37.32
N GLY A 709 57.39 -5.29 36.72
CA GLY A 709 56.94 -4.06 37.36
C GLY A 709 55.42 -3.89 37.47
N THR A 710 54.99 -2.79 38.07
CA THR A 710 53.59 -2.47 38.38
C THR A 710 53.03 -1.42 37.43
N LEU A 711 51.80 -1.65 36.93
CA LEU A 711 50.96 -0.64 36.28
C LEU A 711 50.09 0.06 37.34
N THR A 712 49.99 1.39 37.33
CA THR A 712 49.06 2.12 38.22
C THR A 712 47.61 1.87 37.81
N PRO A 713 46.62 2.07 38.71
CA PRO A 713 45.24 2.25 38.31
C PRO A 713 45.09 3.37 37.27
N PHE A 714 44.03 3.30 36.47
CA PHE A 714 43.71 4.34 35.49
C PHE A 714 43.28 5.64 36.17
N SER A 715 43.62 6.77 35.54
CA SER A 715 43.11 8.10 35.87
C SER A 715 42.50 8.74 34.60
N PRO A 716 41.18 9.06 34.57
CA PRO A 716 40.16 8.71 35.58
C PRO A 716 39.94 7.19 35.71
N SER A 717 39.09 6.75 36.64
CA SER A 717 38.81 5.31 36.85
C SER A 717 37.80 4.74 35.85
N SER A 718 36.78 5.53 35.49
CA SER A 718 35.79 5.25 34.46
C SER A 718 35.25 6.59 33.91
N ALA A 719 34.47 6.54 32.84
CA ALA A 719 33.73 7.67 32.26
C ALA A 719 32.34 7.23 31.78
N GLN A 720 31.47 8.21 31.53
CA GLN A 720 30.28 8.05 30.68
C GLN A 720 30.58 8.78 29.36
N LEU A 721 30.14 8.23 28.23
CA LEU A 721 30.37 8.76 26.88
C LEU A 721 29.08 8.73 26.07
N ALA A 722 28.55 9.89 25.70
CA ALA A 722 27.50 9.99 24.67
C ALA A 722 28.02 9.53 23.29
N ALA A 723 27.13 9.39 22.30
CA ALA A 723 27.52 9.07 20.93
C ALA A 723 28.60 10.02 20.39
N GLY A 724 29.66 9.47 19.80
CA GLY A 724 30.82 10.24 19.29
C GLY A 724 31.74 10.85 20.36
N GLU A 725 31.41 10.80 21.65
CA GLU A 725 32.23 11.39 22.71
C GLU A 725 33.54 10.61 22.92
N SER A 726 34.54 11.25 23.53
CA SER A 726 35.81 10.59 23.85
C SER A 726 36.42 10.98 25.20
N ALA A 727 36.77 9.99 26.01
CA ALA A 727 37.58 10.15 27.21
C ALA A 727 39.04 9.75 26.96
N THR A 728 39.98 10.37 27.68
CA THR A 728 41.40 9.96 27.71
C THR A 728 41.79 9.54 29.11
N PHE A 729 42.21 8.30 29.25
CA PHE A 729 42.69 7.69 30.48
C PHE A 729 44.22 7.58 30.45
N THR A 730 44.83 7.57 31.63
CA THR A 730 46.29 7.40 31.77
C THR A 730 46.63 6.36 32.82
N ALA A 731 47.69 5.58 32.58
CA ALA A 731 48.29 4.69 33.57
C ALA A 731 49.80 4.61 33.36
N THR A 732 50.56 4.60 34.46
CA THR A 732 52.03 4.59 34.45
C THR A 732 52.55 3.21 34.84
N TYR A 733 53.50 2.69 34.08
CA TYR A 733 54.21 1.45 34.38
C TYR A 733 55.62 1.77 34.89
N THR A 734 56.03 1.22 36.04
CA THR A 734 57.41 1.35 36.53
C THR A 734 58.25 0.17 36.06
N VAL A 735 59.33 0.44 35.34
CA VAL A 735 60.22 -0.55 34.71
C VAL A 735 61.17 -1.16 35.77
N THR A 736 61.33 -2.48 35.77
CA THR A 736 62.25 -3.21 36.65
C THR A 736 63.46 -3.75 35.91
N GLN A 737 64.52 -4.16 36.62
CA GLN A 737 65.74 -4.71 36.01
C GLN A 737 65.45 -5.87 35.03
N SER A 738 64.54 -6.78 35.38
CA SER A 738 64.16 -7.92 34.52
C SER A 738 63.46 -7.48 33.22
N ASP A 739 62.81 -6.31 33.23
CA ASP A 739 62.17 -5.72 32.05
C ASP A 739 63.21 -5.08 31.12
N VAL A 740 64.19 -4.37 31.70
CA VAL A 740 65.37 -3.83 31.00
C VAL A 740 66.17 -4.97 30.38
N ASP A 741 66.54 -6.00 31.15
CA ASP A 741 67.31 -7.17 30.69
C ASP A 741 66.63 -7.89 29.50
N ALA A 742 65.28 -7.90 29.49
CA ALA A 742 64.49 -8.54 28.45
C ALA A 742 64.42 -7.74 27.14
N ALA A 743 64.23 -6.42 27.20
CA ALA A 743 63.90 -5.58 26.04
C ALA A 743 64.96 -4.54 25.62
N GLN A 744 65.96 -4.23 26.46
CA GLN A 744 66.98 -3.23 26.11
C GLN A 744 67.83 -3.69 24.91
N GLY A 745 67.99 -2.81 23.92
CA GLY A 745 68.64 -3.14 22.65
C GLY A 745 67.84 -4.09 21.75
N VAL A 746 66.53 -4.25 21.99
CA VAL A 746 65.60 -5.01 21.14
C VAL A 746 64.61 -4.03 20.50
N GLU A 747 64.57 -4.02 19.16
CA GLU A 747 63.66 -3.19 18.37
C GLU A 747 62.21 -3.73 18.46
N ASP A 748 61.26 -2.82 18.62
CA ASP A 748 59.91 -3.08 19.13
C ASP A 748 59.89 -3.79 20.50
N GLY A 749 60.85 -3.48 21.37
CA GLY A 749 61.16 -4.27 22.57
C GLY A 749 60.03 -4.39 23.60
N VAL A 750 59.17 -3.36 23.72
CA VAL A 750 58.01 -3.35 24.63
C VAL A 750 56.71 -3.25 23.83
N LYS A 751 55.79 -4.18 24.06
CA LYS A 751 54.45 -4.18 23.43
C LYS A 751 53.37 -4.25 24.51
N ASN A 752 52.40 -3.34 24.47
CA ASN A 752 51.34 -3.27 25.46
C ASN A 752 49.96 -3.23 24.79
N THR A 753 49.14 -4.25 25.02
CA THR A 753 47.81 -4.48 24.40
C THR A 753 46.70 -4.31 25.43
N ALA A 754 45.65 -3.54 25.14
CA ALA A 754 44.45 -3.44 25.98
C ALA A 754 43.18 -3.34 25.15
N THR A 755 42.04 -3.62 25.76
CA THR A 755 40.72 -3.20 25.28
C THR A 755 40.17 -2.07 26.16
N ALA A 756 39.02 -1.53 25.83
CA ALA A 756 38.16 -0.76 26.73
C ALA A 756 36.82 -1.47 26.89
N THR A 757 36.22 -1.39 28.07
CA THR A 757 34.92 -1.98 28.42
C THR A 757 33.96 -0.90 28.88
N GLY A 758 32.66 -1.09 28.69
CA GLY A 758 31.60 -0.24 29.23
C GLY A 758 30.25 -0.96 29.20
N THR A 759 29.16 -0.26 29.54
CA THR A 759 27.79 -0.79 29.52
C THR A 759 26.83 0.14 28.77
N ASP A 760 25.92 -0.42 27.97
CA ASP A 760 24.85 0.33 27.30
C ASP A 760 23.68 0.66 28.28
N PRO A 761 22.67 1.45 27.86
CA PRO A 761 21.51 1.77 28.70
C PRO A 761 20.66 0.54 29.10
N LEU A 762 20.72 -0.55 28.34
CA LEU A 762 20.05 -1.82 28.62
C LEU A 762 20.88 -2.74 29.56
N GLY A 763 22.08 -2.31 29.95
CA GLY A 763 22.99 -3.03 30.83
C GLY A 763 23.83 -4.12 30.16
N GLN A 764 23.89 -4.17 28.82
CA GLN A 764 24.79 -5.09 28.12
C GLN A 764 26.23 -4.56 28.13
N ALA A 765 27.20 -5.45 28.28
CA ALA A 765 28.62 -5.09 28.35
C ALA A 765 29.24 -5.02 26.94
N VAL A 766 29.71 -3.83 26.55
CA VAL A 766 30.48 -3.60 25.32
C VAL A 766 31.99 -3.79 25.59
N THR A 767 32.76 -4.20 24.58
CA THR A 767 34.22 -4.26 24.64
C THR A 767 34.83 -3.85 23.29
N SER A 768 35.80 -2.94 23.32
CA SER A 768 36.51 -2.49 22.12
C SER A 768 37.37 -3.60 21.49
N PRO A 769 37.74 -3.45 20.21
CA PRO A 769 38.89 -4.16 19.64
C PRO A 769 40.19 -3.92 20.45
N ASP A 770 41.16 -4.83 20.31
CA ASP A 770 42.50 -4.71 20.90
C ASP A 770 43.26 -3.50 20.33
N ALA A 771 43.75 -2.62 21.21
CA ALA A 771 44.67 -1.55 20.85
C ALA A 771 46.07 -1.82 21.42
N MET A 772 47.10 -1.72 20.56
CA MET A 772 48.50 -1.98 20.92
C MET A 772 49.35 -0.70 20.86
N ALA A 773 49.98 -0.35 21.97
CA ALA A 773 51.13 0.54 21.99
C ALA A 773 52.43 -0.26 21.85
N VAL A 774 53.39 0.27 21.09
CA VAL A 774 54.78 -0.23 20.99
C VAL A 774 55.72 0.86 21.50
N VAL A 775 56.69 0.49 22.33
CA VAL A 775 57.67 1.40 22.92
C VAL A 775 59.05 0.73 22.86
N ASP A 776 60.06 1.46 22.38
CA ASP A 776 61.46 1.06 22.46
C ASP A 776 62.09 1.61 23.75
N LEU A 777 62.78 0.77 24.52
CA LEU A 777 63.60 1.24 25.66
C LEU A 777 64.91 1.88 25.15
N PRO A 778 65.39 2.99 25.74
CA PRO A 778 66.68 3.56 25.38
C PRO A 778 67.85 2.58 25.42
N GLY A 779 68.66 2.63 24.37
CA GLY A 779 69.86 1.81 24.16
C GLY A 779 70.19 1.64 22.67
N TYR A 780 70.94 0.59 22.34
CA TYR A 780 71.37 0.33 20.96
C TYR A 780 70.99 -1.07 20.49
N ALA A 781 70.23 -1.14 19.40
CA ALA A 781 70.00 -2.39 18.67
C ALA A 781 71.11 -2.61 17.65
N ILE A 782 71.69 -3.81 17.65
CA ILE A 782 72.65 -4.25 16.64
C ILE A 782 72.27 -5.62 16.12
N SER A 783 72.38 -5.81 14.81
CA SER A 783 72.36 -7.12 14.17
C SER A 783 73.51 -7.25 13.18
N LYS A 784 73.90 -8.50 12.91
CA LYS A 784 74.97 -8.83 11.97
C LYS A 784 74.52 -10.02 11.13
N VAL A 785 74.73 -9.95 9.83
CA VAL A 785 74.34 -11.00 8.89
C VAL A 785 75.43 -11.22 7.83
N THR A 786 75.38 -12.38 7.20
CA THR A 786 76.04 -12.66 5.92
C THR A 786 75.07 -13.46 5.05
N PRO A 787 75.06 -13.26 3.72
CA PRO A 787 74.25 -14.08 2.81
C PRO A 787 74.88 -15.46 2.53
N MET A 788 76.06 -15.77 3.06
CA MET A 788 76.76 -17.04 2.85
C MET A 788 76.64 -17.94 4.08
N ALA A 789 76.30 -19.21 3.90
CA ALA A 789 76.32 -20.22 4.97
C ALA A 789 77.58 -21.11 4.88
N GLU A 790 77.90 -21.60 3.67
CA GLU A 790 79.10 -22.39 3.37
C GLU A 790 80.11 -21.55 2.56
N VAL A 791 81.40 -21.70 2.86
CA VAL A 791 82.51 -20.98 2.22
C VAL A 791 83.75 -21.87 2.04
N ARG A 792 84.67 -21.49 1.16
CA ARG A 792 85.95 -22.19 0.88
C ARG A 792 87.16 -21.29 1.13
N ARG A 793 88.35 -21.88 1.24
CA ARG A 793 89.61 -21.13 1.37
C ARG A 793 89.86 -20.29 0.11
N GLY A 794 90.06 -18.99 0.29
CA GLY A 794 90.18 -18.01 -0.79
C GLY A 794 88.91 -17.24 -1.10
N ASP A 795 87.74 -17.69 -0.63
CA ASP A 795 86.47 -16.98 -0.82
C ASP A 795 86.43 -15.66 -0.03
N ARG A 796 85.58 -14.75 -0.50
CA ARG A 796 85.26 -13.49 0.17
C ARG A 796 83.85 -13.57 0.74
N VAL A 797 83.73 -13.30 2.03
CA VAL A 797 82.50 -13.37 2.80
C VAL A 797 82.05 -11.94 3.09
N PRO A 798 81.00 -11.42 2.42
CA PRO A 798 80.40 -10.15 2.77
C PRO A 798 79.61 -10.30 4.08
N TYR A 799 79.76 -9.32 4.97
CA TYR A 799 78.98 -9.16 6.18
C TYR A 799 78.36 -7.77 6.21
N THR A 800 77.11 -7.68 6.62
CA THR A 800 76.42 -6.42 6.94
C THR A 800 76.19 -6.36 8.44
N ILE A 801 76.56 -5.25 9.07
CA ILE A 801 76.22 -4.89 10.45
C ILE A 801 75.17 -3.77 10.38
N ARG A 802 74.01 -3.94 11.01
CA ARG A 802 73.01 -2.88 11.16
C ARG A 802 73.02 -2.40 12.60
N VAL A 803 73.15 -1.10 12.83
CA VAL A 803 73.08 -0.48 14.17
C VAL A 803 72.02 0.62 14.18
N LYS A 804 71.14 0.63 15.18
CA LYS A 804 70.07 1.61 15.38
C LYS A 804 70.09 2.12 16.82
N SER A 805 69.98 3.43 17.00
CA SER A 805 69.67 4.02 18.32
C SER A 805 68.20 3.76 18.65
N LEU A 806 67.90 3.26 19.85
CA LEU A 806 66.54 3.04 20.35
C LEU A 806 66.21 4.09 21.40
N GLY A 807 64.95 4.54 21.45
CA GLY A 807 64.42 5.43 22.49
C GLY A 807 65.06 6.84 22.56
N SER A 808 66.01 7.16 21.67
CA SER A 808 66.72 8.45 21.69
C SER A 808 65.89 9.56 21.04
N ALA A 809 65.95 10.76 21.65
CA ALA A 809 65.42 11.99 21.08
C ALA A 809 66.43 12.76 20.20
N GLY A 810 67.70 12.31 20.13
CA GLY A 810 68.78 13.00 19.43
C GLY A 810 69.79 12.07 18.76
N GLU A 811 70.67 12.67 17.95
CA GLU A 811 71.83 11.97 17.38
C GLU A 811 72.82 11.57 18.49
N SER A 812 73.46 10.42 18.32
CA SER A 812 74.45 9.87 19.23
C SER A 812 75.74 9.54 18.47
N THR A 813 76.90 9.73 19.07
CA THR A 813 78.20 9.36 18.48
C THR A 813 78.80 8.19 19.25
N VAL A 814 79.04 7.09 18.55
CA VAL A 814 79.53 5.83 19.14
C VAL A 814 80.67 5.24 18.31
N ASN A 815 81.33 4.22 18.82
CA ASN A 815 82.22 3.35 18.07
C ASN A 815 81.46 2.05 17.72
N ILE A 816 81.68 1.49 16.53
CA ILE A 816 81.15 0.17 16.17
C ILE A 816 82.32 -0.78 15.96
N VAL A 817 82.23 -2.00 16.48
CA VAL A 817 83.32 -2.98 16.47
C VAL A 817 82.92 -4.24 15.72
N ASP A 818 83.84 -4.79 14.94
CA ASP A 818 83.81 -6.16 14.40
C ASP A 818 85.02 -6.96 14.90
N MET A 819 84.82 -8.21 15.32
CA MET A 819 85.83 -9.11 15.87
C MET A 819 85.99 -10.33 14.97
N THR A 820 86.84 -10.20 13.94
CA THR A 820 86.97 -11.17 12.86
C THR A 820 87.45 -12.54 13.38
N PRO A 821 86.86 -13.67 12.96
CA PRO A 821 87.21 -14.97 13.53
C PRO A 821 88.58 -15.50 13.08
N PRO A 822 89.25 -16.35 13.89
CA PRO A 822 90.65 -16.76 13.70
C PRO A 822 90.84 -17.74 12.53
N GLY A 823 90.89 -17.20 11.31
CA GLY A 823 90.95 -17.96 10.05
C GLY A 823 90.43 -17.15 8.87
N LEU A 824 89.61 -16.14 9.13
CA LEU A 824 89.23 -15.10 8.19
C LEU A 824 90.06 -13.83 8.45
N THR A 825 90.18 -12.94 7.46
CA THR A 825 90.90 -11.67 7.59
C THR A 825 90.22 -10.54 6.82
N PHE A 826 90.29 -9.31 7.30
CA PHE A 826 89.62 -8.16 6.68
C PHE A 826 90.20 -7.82 5.29
N VAL A 827 89.31 -7.71 4.30
CA VAL A 827 89.67 -7.18 2.98
C VAL A 827 89.79 -5.67 3.07
N ARG A 828 91.03 -5.16 3.17
CA ARG A 828 91.31 -3.73 3.23
C ARG A 828 90.66 -2.98 2.05
N GLY A 829 89.81 -2.00 2.38
CA GLY A 829 89.10 -1.17 1.39
C GLY A 829 87.77 -1.75 0.90
N SER A 830 87.29 -2.86 1.46
CA SER A 830 85.93 -3.36 1.21
C SER A 830 84.85 -2.61 1.99
N ALA A 831 85.21 -2.05 3.15
CA ALA A 831 84.23 -1.56 4.11
C ALA A 831 83.55 -0.24 3.69
N GLN A 832 82.24 -0.17 3.93
CA GLN A 832 81.39 0.97 3.62
C GLN A 832 80.44 1.24 4.80
N LEU A 833 80.21 2.51 5.13
CA LEU A 833 79.18 2.98 6.05
C LEU A 833 78.11 3.68 5.19
N ASP A 834 76.89 3.16 5.18
CA ASP A 834 75.77 3.63 4.34
C ASP A 834 76.16 3.83 2.86
N GLY A 835 76.90 2.85 2.30
CA GLY A 835 77.44 2.86 0.93
C GLY A 835 78.64 3.79 0.69
N SER A 836 79.08 4.55 1.70
CA SER A 836 80.26 5.42 1.63
C SER A 836 81.52 4.69 2.12
N PRO A 837 82.61 4.60 1.33
CA PRO A 837 83.82 3.87 1.73
C PRO A 837 84.44 4.38 3.04
N VAL A 838 84.67 3.47 3.99
CA VAL A 838 85.21 3.78 5.32
C VAL A 838 86.39 2.86 5.66
N ALA A 839 87.33 3.37 6.45
CA ALA A 839 88.53 2.61 6.86
C ALA A 839 88.51 2.36 8.38
N PRO A 840 88.16 1.14 8.84
CA PRO A 840 88.22 0.82 10.26
C PRO A 840 89.67 0.77 10.76
N LYS A 841 89.86 1.14 12.02
CA LYS A 841 91.08 0.95 12.77
C LYS A 841 91.25 -0.53 13.11
N ALA A 842 92.20 -1.19 12.46
CA ALA A 842 92.41 -2.64 12.56
C ALA A 842 93.51 -2.99 13.57
N GLU A 843 93.13 -3.51 14.73
CA GLU A 843 94.01 -3.98 15.79
C GLU A 843 93.98 -5.52 15.84
N GLY A 844 94.75 -6.15 14.94
CA GLY A 844 94.85 -7.60 14.81
C GLY A 844 93.58 -8.24 14.24
N ARG A 845 92.63 -8.58 15.11
CA ARG A 845 91.29 -9.10 14.74
C ARG A 845 90.14 -8.14 15.08
N LYS A 846 90.39 -7.12 15.91
CA LYS A 846 89.40 -6.07 16.20
C LYS A 846 89.43 -5.04 15.08
N LEU A 847 88.30 -4.75 14.48
CA LEU A 847 88.08 -3.63 13.55
C LEU A 847 87.18 -2.63 14.26
N THR A 848 87.67 -1.43 14.55
CA THR A 848 86.84 -0.35 15.13
C THR A 848 86.52 0.69 14.07
N PHE A 849 85.25 0.95 13.85
CA PHE A 849 84.71 2.08 13.11
C PHE A 849 84.50 3.21 14.12
N GLU A 850 85.43 4.18 14.13
CA GLU A 850 85.50 5.21 15.18
C GLU A 850 84.62 6.43 14.87
N ASN A 851 83.90 6.95 15.88
CA ASN A 851 83.04 8.15 15.80
C ASN A 851 81.90 8.05 14.75
N VAL A 852 81.19 6.93 14.71
CA VAL A 852 79.99 6.76 13.89
C VAL A 852 78.83 7.58 14.50
N ALA A 853 78.25 8.47 13.70
CA ALA A 853 77.02 9.17 14.05
C ALA A 853 75.81 8.25 13.80
N LEU A 854 74.97 8.09 14.83
CA LEU A 854 73.70 7.37 14.79
C LEU A 854 72.55 8.37 15.01
N PRO A 855 71.81 8.74 13.95
CA PRO A 855 70.64 9.60 14.08
C PRO A 855 69.55 8.94 14.94
N ALA A 856 68.70 9.76 15.56
CA ALA A 856 67.63 9.31 16.44
C ALA A 856 66.71 8.29 15.75
N ASN A 857 66.52 7.12 16.37
CA ASN A 857 65.63 6.03 15.92
C ASN A 857 65.86 5.56 14.47
N THR A 858 67.04 5.85 13.90
CA THR A 858 67.42 5.53 12.53
C THR A 858 68.55 4.51 12.55
N ALA A 859 68.58 3.62 11.55
CA ALA A 859 69.61 2.59 11.42
C ALA A 859 70.68 3.00 10.41
N VAL A 860 71.95 2.76 10.74
CA VAL A 860 73.08 2.80 9.80
C VAL A 860 73.51 1.38 9.44
N LEU A 861 74.11 1.21 8.26
CA LEU A 861 74.62 -0.06 7.75
C LEU A 861 76.14 0.01 7.55
N ILE A 862 76.86 -0.96 8.10
CA ILE A 862 78.28 -1.18 7.82
C ILE A 862 78.43 -2.50 7.06
N ASP A 863 78.76 -2.40 5.77
CA ASP A 863 79.14 -3.54 4.94
C ASP A 863 80.66 -3.72 4.97
N LEU A 864 81.14 -4.97 5.02
CA LEU A 864 82.56 -5.32 4.96
C LEU A 864 82.79 -6.74 4.40
N GLU A 865 83.92 -6.98 3.73
CA GLU A 865 84.33 -8.33 3.31
C GLU A 865 85.43 -8.89 4.22
N LEU A 866 85.30 -10.16 4.60
CA LEU A 866 86.40 -10.96 5.13
C LEU A 866 86.82 -12.04 4.12
N ALA A 867 88.12 -12.24 3.91
CA ALA A 867 88.65 -13.32 3.09
C ALA A 867 88.99 -14.55 3.94
N VAL A 868 88.57 -15.74 3.50
CA VAL A 868 88.92 -17.02 4.15
C VAL A 868 90.38 -17.36 3.85
N THR A 869 91.23 -17.36 4.87
CA THR A 869 92.68 -17.57 4.67
C THR A 869 93.03 -19.03 4.40
N SER A 870 94.21 -19.27 3.83
CA SER A 870 94.76 -20.63 3.67
C SER A 870 95.06 -21.36 5.00
N ALA A 871 95.03 -20.65 6.13
CA ALA A 871 95.16 -21.22 7.47
C ALA A 871 93.81 -21.65 8.09
N ALA A 872 92.68 -21.32 7.44
CA ALA A 872 91.37 -21.81 7.86
C ALA A 872 91.29 -23.34 7.69
N LYS A 873 90.66 -23.99 8.66
CA LYS A 873 90.34 -25.42 8.65
C LYS A 873 88.86 -25.59 8.37
N PRO A 874 88.39 -26.78 7.94
CA PRO A 874 86.96 -27.04 7.87
C PRO A 874 86.28 -26.91 9.25
N GLY A 875 85.07 -26.35 9.28
CA GLY A 875 84.29 -26.06 10.49
C GLY A 875 83.73 -24.63 10.56
N GLU A 876 82.98 -24.34 11.62
CA GLU A 876 82.27 -23.06 11.84
C GLU A 876 83.20 -21.90 12.25
N TYR A 877 82.88 -20.70 11.76
CA TYR A 877 83.56 -19.44 12.08
C TYR A 877 82.53 -18.34 12.39
N VAL A 878 82.47 -17.92 13.65
CA VAL A 878 81.55 -16.88 14.15
C VAL A 878 82.22 -15.51 14.09
N ASN A 879 81.73 -14.59 13.25
CA ASN A 879 82.12 -13.19 13.29
C ASN A 879 81.17 -12.41 14.22
N GLN A 880 81.73 -11.58 15.12
CA GLN A 880 80.99 -10.93 16.22
C GLN A 880 81.09 -9.40 16.10
N ALA A 881 80.01 -8.67 16.36
CA ALA A 881 80.01 -7.20 16.38
C ALA A 881 79.24 -6.61 17.57
N TRP A 882 79.63 -5.42 18.03
CA TRP A 882 78.98 -4.68 19.11
C TRP A 882 79.23 -3.17 18.98
N VAL A 883 78.48 -2.37 19.75
CA VAL A 883 78.68 -0.92 19.91
C VAL A 883 79.57 -0.67 21.15
N GLU A 884 80.52 0.25 21.04
CA GLU A 884 81.30 0.79 22.15
C GLU A 884 81.06 2.30 22.28
N ASP A 885 81.23 2.86 23.48
CA ASP A 885 81.29 4.31 23.68
C ASP A 885 82.66 4.87 23.20
N LEU A 886 82.91 6.16 23.44
CA LEU A 886 84.19 6.79 23.11
C LEU A 886 85.35 6.43 24.07
N SER A 887 85.08 5.79 25.21
CA SER A 887 86.09 5.26 26.14
C SER A 887 86.43 3.77 25.93
N GLY A 888 85.55 3.00 25.29
CA GLY A 888 85.70 1.57 25.01
C GLY A 888 84.77 0.65 25.82
N GLU A 889 83.78 1.18 26.54
CA GLU A 889 82.74 0.42 27.23
C GLU A 889 81.67 -0.06 26.25
N VAL A 890 81.17 -1.29 26.43
CA VAL A 890 80.25 -1.94 25.49
C VAL A 890 78.81 -1.51 25.74
N LEU A 891 78.20 -0.89 24.72
CA LEU A 891 76.87 -0.24 24.78
C LEU A 891 75.73 -1.07 24.20
N SER A 892 76.01 -2.28 23.67
CA SER A 892 75.01 -3.13 23.04
C SER A 892 75.18 -4.61 23.39
N ARG A 893 74.18 -5.42 23.03
CA ARG A 893 74.34 -6.88 22.90
C ARG A 893 75.40 -7.18 21.82
N ILE A 894 76.01 -8.36 21.85
CA ILE A 894 76.88 -8.85 20.77
C ILE A 894 76.00 -9.49 19.69
N ALA A 895 76.15 -9.03 18.45
CA ALA A 895 75.54 -9.64 17.27
C ALA A 895 76.52 -10.61 16.59
N GLU A 896 76.04 -11.77 16.15
CA GLU A 896 76.88 -12.84 15.61
C GLU A 896 76.42 -13.25 14.20
N ALA A 897 77.38 -13.57 13.33
CA ALA A 897 77.14 -14.11 11.99
C ALA A 897 78.14 -15.25 11.69
N VAL A 898 77.60 -16.45 11.41
CA VAL A 898 78.37 -17.70 11.30
C VAL A 898 78.53 -18.12 9.84
N VAL A 899 79.70 -18.63 9.47
CA VAL A 899 79.93 -19.38 8.21
C VAL A 899 80.65 -20.70 8.49
N GLU A 900 80.34 -21.76 7.74
CA GLU A 900 81.08 -23.02 7.76
C GLU A 900 82.10 -23.07 6.61
N VAL A 901 83.37 -23.31 6.92
CA VAL A 901 84.38 -23.66 5.92
C VAL A 901 84.23 -25.14 5.59
N VAL A 902 83.96 -25.47 4.33
CA VAL A 902 83.72 -26.87 3.92
C VAL A 902 85.00 -27.62 3.52
N VAL A 903 84.98 -28.96 3.62
CA VAL A 903 86.10 -29.85 3.26
C VAL A 903 86.28 -29.92 1.74
N GLU A 904 87.51 -29.76 1.22
CA GLU A 904 87.79 -29.90 -0.20
C GLU A 904 88.51 -31.22 -0.53
N ALA A 905 87.76 -32.17 -1.10
CA ALA A 905 88.21 -33.55 -1.30
C ALA A 905 89.49 -33.71 -2.16
N VAL A 906 89.82 -32.73 -3.01
CA VAL A 906 91.03 -32.76 -3.86
C VAL A 906 92.30 -32.41 -3.07
N PHE A 907 92.20 -31.60 -2.01
CA PHE A 907 93.36 -31.03 -1.31
C PHE A 907 93.46 -31.42 0.17
N ASP A 908 92.37 -31.81 0.83
CA ASP A 908 92.36 -32.17 2.26
C ASP A 908 92.35 -33.69 2.52
N CYS A 909 91.85 -34.50 1.57
CA CYS A 909 91.76 -35.96 1.71
C CYS A 909 93.07 -36.67 1.34
N GLY A 910 93.31 -37.83 1.95
CA GLY A 910 94.29 -38.82 1.49
C GLY A 910 93.60 -40.07 0.95
N ASP A 911 93.94 -40.49 -0.26
CA ASP A 911 93.32 -41.65 -0.93
C ASP A 911 94.16 -42.92 -0.81
N ILE A 912 93.50 -44.09 -0.90
CA ILE A 912 94.16 -45.39 -0.92
C ILE A 912 93.78 -46.18 -2.17
N LEU A 913 94.81 -46.71 -2.84
CA LEU A 913 94.71 -47.74 -3.87
C LEU A 913 95.41 -49.01 -3.38
N GLY A 914 95.00 -50.19 -3.82
CA GLY A 914 95.66 -51.42 -3.37
C GLY A 914 95.29 -52.67 -4.16
N LYS A 915 96.09 -53.73 -3.96
CA LYS A 915 95.90 -55.04 -4.60
C LYS A 915 96.44 -56.18 -3.74
N VAL A 916 95.71 -57.28 -3.70
CA VAL A 916 96.16 -58.59 -3.22
C VAL A 916 96.58 -59.44 -4.42
N PHE A 917 97.77 -60.06 -4.41
CA PHE A 917 98.35 -60.76 -5.57
C PHE A 917 98.90 -62.16 -5.24
N ASP A 918 98.90 -63.03 -6.27
CA ASP A 918 99.51 -64.37 -6.27
C ASP A 918 101.02 -64.21 -6.49
N ASP A 919 101.78 -64.19 -5.40
CA ASP A 919 103.24 -64.03 -5.37
C ASP A 919 103.92 -65.36 -5.74
N ARG A 920 104.02 -65.61 -7.05
CA ARG A 920 104.40 -66.91 -7.61
C ARG A 920 105.86 -67.24 -7.40
N ASN A 921 106.72 -66.22 -7.36
CA ASN A 921 108.14 -66.39 -7.12
C ASN A 921 108.53 -66.30 -5.62
N ARG A 922 107.59 -65.83 -4.78
CA ARG A 922 107.69 -65.67 -3.31
C ARG A 922 108.68 -64.59 -2.84
N ASN A 923 108.86 -63.52 -3.60
CA ASN A 923 109.78 -62.43 -3.23
C ASN A 923 109.15 -61.33 -2.36
N GLY A 924 107.82 -61.28 -2.20
CA GLY A 924 107.11 -60.27 -1.40
C GLY A 924 106.80 -58.96 -2.13
N TYR A 925 107.03 -58.87 -3.44
CA TYR A 925 106.76 -57.74 -4.33
C TYR A 925 105.85 -58.20 -5.47
N GLN A 926 105.04 -57.29 -6.02
CA GLN A 926 104.14 -57.64 -7.12
C GLN A 926 104.86 -57.55 -8.46
N ASP A 927 105.11 -58.69 -9.10
CA ASP A 927 105.81 -58.75 -10.38
C ASP A 927 104.88 -58.75 -11.60
N ALA A 928 105.46 -58.47 -12.78
CA ALA A 928 104.75 -58.43 -14.04
C ALA A 928 104.28 -59.85 -14.45
N GLY A 929 102.95 -60.04 -14.53
CA GLY A 929 102.32 -61.33 -14.82
C GLY A 929 101.73 -62.05 -13.61
N GLU A 930 101.80 -61.45 -12.42
CA GLU A 930 101.18 -61.98 -11.20
C GLU A 930 99.70 -61.54 -11.07
N PRO A 931 98.75 -62.51 -11.09
CA PRO A 931 97.32 -62.21 -11.04
C PRO A 931 96.91 -61.72 -9.65
N GLY A 932 95.71 -61.15 -9.58
CA GLY A 932 95.09 -60.84 -8.30
C GLY A 932 94.57 -62.07 -7.56
N LEU A 933 94.41 -61.94 -6.25
CA LEU A 933 93.69 -62.91 -5.42
C LEU A 933 92.32 -62.35 -5.03
N ALA A 934 91.30 -62.78 -5.78
CA ALA A 934 89.92 -62.36 -5.61
C ALA A 934 89.28 -62.84 -4.30
N GLY A 935 88.35 -62.06 -3.76
CA GLY A 935 87.60 -62.41 -2.55
C GLY A 935 88.39 -62.31 -1.23
N VAL A 936 89.69 -62.00 -1.29
CA VAL A 936 90.51 -61.79 -0.11
C VAL A 936 90.15 -60.48 0.57
N ARG A 937 90.02 -60.49 1.90
CA ARG A 937 89.54 -59.34 2.67
C ARG A 937 90.68 -58.56 3.30
N VAL A 938 90.56 -57.24 3.27
CA VAL A 938 91.48 -56.28 3.88
C VAL A 938 90.70 -55.38 4.83
N ALA A 939 91.20 -55.13 6.03
CA ALA A 939 90.52 -54.34 7.06
C ALA A 939 91.39 -53.17 7.54
N THR A 940 90.78 -52.01 7.77
CA THR A 940 91.43 -50.84 8.37
C THR A 940 91.33 -50.87 9.90
N VAL A 941 92.15 -50.08 10.59
CA VAL A 941 92.04 -49.91 12.06
C VAL A 941 90.75 -49.22 12.51
N LYS A 942 90.07 -48.47 11.63
CA LYS A 942 88.75 -47.86 11.90
C LYS A 942 87.59 -48.84 11.66
N GLY A 943 87.87 -50.12 11.38
CA GLY A 943 86.86 -51.18 11.25
C GLY A 943 86.27 -51.36 9.84
N LEU A 944 86.63 -50.53 8.87
CA LEU A 944 86.22 -50.70 7.47
C LEU A 944 86.78 -52.01 6.91
N LEU A 945 85.90 -52.86 6.37
CA LEU A 945 86.24 -54.16 5.78
C LEU A 945 86.00 -54.12 4.27
N LEU A 946 87.08 -54.27 3.50
CA LEU A 946 87.10 -54.31 2.04
C LEU A 946 87.26 -55.76 1.58
N THR A 947 86.77 -56.06 0.39
CA THR A 947 87.00 -57.34 -0.30
C THR A 947 87.63 -57.05 -1.65
N ALA A 948 88.71 -57.76 -1.96
CA ALA A 948 89.44 -57.66 -3.22
C ALA A 948 88.58 -58.12 -4.40
N ASP A 949 88.60 -57.34 -5.50
CA ASP A 949 87.86 -57.65 -6.73
C ASP A 949 88.44 -58.86 -7.48
N ASP A 950 87.89 -59.20 -8.65
CA ASP A 950 88.33 -60.32 -9.48
C ASP A 950 89.82 -60.21 -9.92
N GLN A 951 90.34 -58.99 -9.98
CA GLN A 951 91.75 -58.65 -10.26
C GLN A 951 92.56 -58.38 -8.97
N GLY A 952 92.01 -58.73 -7.80
CA GLY A 952 92.62 -58.60 -6.48
C GLY A 952 92.62 -57.17 -5.91
N ARG A 953 92.03 -56.19 -6.58
CA ARG A 953 92.16 -54.75 -6.27
C ARG A 953 91.18 -54.30 -5.20
N PHE A 954 91.52 -53.21 -4.51
CA PHE A 954 90.65 -52.45 -3.62
C PHE A 954 91.05 -50.96 -3.62
N HIS A 955 90.16 -50.09 -3.16
CA HIS A 955 90.45 -48.67 -2.96
C HIS A 955 89.67 -48.12 -1.75
N VAL A 956 90.08 -46.96 -1.24
CA VAL A 956 89.32 -46.14 -0.29
C VAL A 956 89.52 -44.67 -0.68
N ALA A 957 88.45 -44.04 -1.15
CA ALA A 957 88.42 -42.59 -1.39
C ALA A 957 88.25 -41.84 -0.06
N CYS A 958 88.98 -40.74 0.12
CA CYS A 958 89.11 -39.98 1.37
C CYS A 958 89.27 -40.89 2.61
N ALA A 959 90.29 -41.74 2.60
CA ALA A 959 90.56 -42.71 3.65
C ALA A 959 90.81 -42.05 5.03
N ASP A 960 91.38 -40.85 5.02
CA ASP A 960 91.47 -39.94 6.16
C ASP A 960 91.59 -38.48 5.69
N LEU A 961 91.50 -37.54 6.64
CA LEU A 961 91.95 -36.15 6.48
C LEU A 961 93.36 -36.00 7.11
N PRO A 962 94.45 -36.33 6.39
CA PRO A 962 95.81 -36.21 6.91
C PRO A 962 96.20 -34.75 7.21
N ASP A 963 96.93 -34.53 8.30
CA ASP A 963 97.54 -33.23 8.60
C ASP A 963 98.38 -32.74 7.42
N GLN A 964 98.11 -31.53 6.92
CA GLN A 964 98.75 -31.01 5.70
C GLN A 964 100.27 -30.79 5.84
N ARG A 965 100.82 -30.66 7.06
CA ARG A 965 102.26 -30.44 7.29
C ARG A 965 103.04 -31.75 7.43
N ILE A 966 102.45 -32.77 8.06
CA ILE A 966 103.17 -34.01 8.41
C ILE A 966 102.55 -35.29 7.84
N GLY A 967 101.32 -35.26 7.34
CA GLY A 967 100.57 -36.46 6.97
C GLY A 967 100.21 -37.35 8.18
N THR A 968 99.41 -38.40 7.95
CA THR A 968 99.01 -39.35 8.99
C THR A 968 99.40 -40.78 8.62
N ASN A 969 99.71 -41.61 9.62
CA ASN A 969 99.99 -43.02 9.40
C ASN A 969 98.67 -43.81 9.33
N TYR A 970 98.38 -44.43 8.20
CA TYR A 970 97.22 -45.30 8.00
C TYR A 970 97.63 -46.76 8.04
N ILE A 971 96.76 -47.62 8.57
CA ILE A 971 97.07 -49.02 8.86
C ILE A 971 95.97 -49.92 8.30
N MET A 972 96.39 -50.90 7.48
CA MET A 972 95.52 -51.92 6.90
C MET A 972 96.10 -53.31 7.11
N LYS A 973 95.25 -54.32 7.28
CA LYS A 973 95.64 -55.73 7.41
C LYS A 973 94.85 -56.62 6.46
N LEU A 974 95.50 -57.60 5.86
CA LEU A 974 94.84 -58.71 5.18
C LEU A 974 94.30 -59.71 6.22
N ASP A 975 93.10 -60.28 6.02
CA ASP A 975 92.59 -61.39 6.85
C ASP A 975 93.06 -62.74 6.28
N PRO A 976 94.03 -63.45 6.91
CA PRO A 976 94.58 -64.68 6.33
C PRO A 976 93.55 -65.81 6.21
N ARG A 977 92.40 -65.71 6.89
CA ARG A 977 91.30 -66.68 6.77
C ARG A 977 90.49 -66.54 5.48
N SER A 978 90.68 -65.44 4.75
CA SER A 978 90.04 -65.17 3.45
C SER A 978 90.93 -65.50 2.25
N LEU A 979 92.16 -65.98 2.48
CA LEU A 979 93.02 -66.51 1.42
C LEU A 979 92.44 -67.83 0.86
N PRO A 980 92.59 -68.11 -0.44
CA PRO A 980 92.18 -69.40 -1.00
C PRO A 980 92.94 -70.58 -0.37
N SER A 981 92.34 -71.77 -0.39
CA SER A 981 92.92 -72.96 0.28
C SER A 981 94.35 -73.26 -0.19
N GLY A 982 95.28 -73.37 0.75
CA GLY A 982 96.70 -73.63 0.49
C GLY A 982 97.58 -72.38 0.36
N TYR A 983 97.00 -71.19 0.18
CA TYR A 983 97.74 -69.93 0.14
C TYR A 983 98.23 -69.50 1.53
N ARG A 984 99.38 -68.81 1.57
CA ARG A 984 99.89 -68.08 2.73
C ARG A 984 100.52 -66.76 2.32
N LEU A 985 100.41 -65.75 3.18
CA LEU A 985 101.05 -64.44 3.03
C LEU A 985 102.56 -64.56 2.79
N THR A 986 103.06 -63.74 1.86
CA THR A 986 104.49 -63.49 1.61
C THR A 986 104.88 -62.07 2.02
N THR A 987 103.97 -61.10 1.91
CA THR A 987 104.16 -59.73 2.46
C THR A 987 103.92 -59.66 3.97
N GLU A 988 104.46 -58.61 4.59
CA GLU A 988 104.12 -58.21 5.95
C GLU A 988 102.62 -57.92 6.14
N ASN A 989 102.12 -58.08 7.37
CA ASN A 989 100.71 -57.90 7.70
C ASN A 989 100.55 -57.66 9.22
N PRO A 990 100.01 -56.52 9.69
CA PRO A 990 99.49 -55.38 8.93
C PRO A 990 100.58 -54.61 8.15
N ARG A 991 100.15 -53.80 7.18
CA ARG A 991 100.97 -52.77 6.54
C ARG A 991 100.61 -51.38 7.07
N VAL A 992 101.59 -50.48 7.06
CA VAL A 992 101.45 -49.08 7.47
C VAL A 992 101.97 -48.20 6.34
N VAL A 993 101.18 -47.22 5.90
CA VAL A 993 101.56 -46.26 4.86
C VAL A 993 101.16 -44.86 5.31
N ARG A 994 101.96 -43.85 4.96
CA ARG A 994 101.74 -42.46 5.37
C ARG A 994 100.89 -41.74 4.33
N LEU A 995 99.64 -41.46 4.68
CA LEU A 995 98.77 -40.61 3.86
C LEU A 995 99.26 -39.16 3.91
N THR A 996 99.17 -38.50 2.76
CA THR A 996 99.48 -37.07 2.57
C THR A 996 98.26 -36.42 1.91
N ALA A 997 97.92 -35.21 2.32
CA ALA A 997 96.77 -34.50 1.78
C ALA A 997 96.93 -34.27 0.26
N GLY A 998 95.87 -34.52 -0.51
CA GLY A 998 95.85 -34.46 -1.97
C GLY A 998 96.69 -35.54 -2.67
N LYS A 999 96.96 -36.69 -2.03
CA LYS A 999 97.72 -37.80 -2.63
C LYS A 999 97.10 -39.17 -2.38
N ALA A 1000 97.07 -39.98 -3.44
CA ALA A 1000 96.85 -41.42 -3.35
C ALA A 1000 98.09 -42.16 -2.84
N SER A 1001 97.88 -43.21 -2.04
CA SER A 1001 98.93 -44.08 -1.48
C SER A 1001 98.60 -45.56 -1.73
N GLU A 1002 99.62 -46.38 -1.97
CA GLU A 1002 99.43 -47.79 -2.35
C GLU A 1002 99.56 -48.78 -1.18
N PHE A 1003 98.64 -49.75 -1.11
CA PHE A 1003 98.68 -50.90 -0.20
C PHE A 1003 98.65 -52.23 -1.00
N LEU A 1004 99.80 -52.87 -1.15
CA LEU A 1004 99.93 -54.17 -1.82
C LEU A 1004 100.08 -55.31 -0.81
N PHE A 1005 99.49 -56.49 -1.09
CA PHE A 1005 99.62 -57.69 -0.25
C PHE A 1005 99.84 -58.96 -1.09
N GLY A 1006 100.93 -59.70 -0.86
CA GLY A 1006 101.27 -60.92 -1.60
C GLY A 1006 100.96 -62.19 -0.82
N ALA A 1007 100.54 -63.25 -1.51
CA ALA A 1007 100.39 -64.59 -0.95
C ALA A 1007 100.58 -65.70 -2.01
N SER A 1008 100.98 -66.91 -1.62
CA SER A 1008 101.23 -68.02 -2.55
C SER A 1008 100.91 -69.42 -1.99
N ILE A 1009 100.70 -70.40 -2.87
CA ILE A 1009 100.45 -71.81 -2.49
C ILE A 1009 101.74 -72.50 -2.00
N GLY A 1010 101.71 -73.14 -0.84
CA GLY A 1010 102.86 -73.86 -0.26
C GLY A 1010 103.04 -75.32 -0.74
N ARG A 1011 104.29 -75.71 -1.03
CA ARG A 1011 104.70 -77.12 -1.29
C ARG A 1011 104.77 -77.90 0.03
N VAL A 1012 104.34 -79.17 0.03
CA VAL A 1012 104.36 -80.02 1.25
C VAL A 1012 105.08 -81.34 0.96
N VAL A 1013 106.17 -81.57 1.69
CA VAL A 1013 106.88 -82.86 1.75
C VAL A 1013 106.40 -83.62 2.97
N ARG A 1014 106.16 -84.93 2.85
CA ARG A 1014 105.66 -85.78 3.94
C ARG A 1014 106.64 -86.93 4.18
N LEU A 1015 106.84 -87.29 5.46
CA LEU A 1015 107.63 -88.44 5.87
C LEU A 1015 106.85 -89.23 6.94
N ASP A 1016 106.51 -90.49 6.63
CA ASP A 1016 105.78 -91.39 7.51
C ASP A 1016 106.73 -92.41 8.18
N LEU A 1017 106.57 -92.61 9.49
CA LEU A 1017 107.52 -93.33 10.35
C LEU A 1017 106.82 -94.24 11.37
N THR A 1018 107.55 -95.24 11.83
CA THR A 1018 107.11 -96.20 12.86
C THR A 1018 108.15 -96.34 13.97
N ASP A 1019 107.83 -97.16 14.98
CA ASP A 1019 108.71 -97.47 16.10
C ASP A 1019 110.00 -98.20 15.72
N ALA A 1020 110.08 -98.77 14.50
CA ALA A 1020 111.21 -99.51 13.97
C ALA A 1020 112.41 -98.64 13.56
N ALA A 1021 112.21 -97.35 13.26
CA ALA A 1021 113.29 -96.43 12.86
C ALA A 1021 114.24 -96.03 14.02
N PHE A 1022 113.99 -96.51 15.23
CA PHE A 1022 114.59 -96.04 16.47
C PHE A 1022 115.02 -97.20 17.37
N VAL A 1023 116.20 -97.08 17.98
CA VAL A 1023 116.76 -98.09 18.89
C VAL A 1023 115.76 -98.43 20.01
N ARG A 1024 115.56 -99.72 20.28
CA ARG A 1024 114.50 -100.25 21.16
C ARG A 1024 114.61 -99.63 22.56
N GLY A 1025 113.52 -99.03 23.05
CA GLY A 1025 113.47 -98.32 24.34
C GLY A 1025 114.11 -96.92 24.34
N SER A 1026 114.94 -96.59 23.34
CA SER A 1026 115.58 -95.28 23.20
C SER A 1026 114.79 -94.34 22.26
N HIS A 1027 115.16 -93.06 22.31
CA HIS A 1027 114.76 -92.03 21.36
C HIS A 1027 115.81 -91.78 20.27
N SER A 1028 116.95 -92.47 20.32
CA SER A 1028 117.96 -92.49 19.26
C SER A 1028 117.40 -93.16 18.00
N LEU A 1029 117.62 -92.53 16.85
CA LEU A 1029 117.42 -93.15 15.54
C LEU A 1029 118.40 -94.33 15.37
N MET A 1030 118.07 -95.33 14.55
CA MET A 1030 119.05 -96.36 14.17
C MET A 1030 120.08 -95.79 13.17
N SER A 1031 121.30 -96.33 13.16
CA SER A 1031 122.41 -95.92 12.28
C SER A 1031 121.98 -95.74 10.82
N ASP A 1032 121.33 -96.77 10.31
CA ASP A 1032 120.94 -96.92 8.90
C ASP A 1032 119.93 -95.84 8.49
N TRP A 1033 119.12 -95.40 9.46
CA TRP A 1033 118.12 -94.34 9.29
C TRP A 1033 118.70 -92.93 9.42
N GLN A 1034 119.88 -92.75 10.01
CA GLN A 1034 120.53 -91.43 10.06
C GLN A 1034 120.96 -90.97 8.67
N GLY A 1035 121.50 -91.86 7.83
CA GLY A 1035 121.89 -91.53 6.45
C GLY A 1035 120.73 -91.09 5.55
N HIS A 1036 119.51 -91.56 5.82
CA HIS A 1036 118.31 -91.12 5.10
C HIS A 1036 117.83 -89.72 5.50
N VAL A 1037 118.25 -89.18 6.65
CA VAL A 1037 117.89 -87.80 7.03
C VAL A 1037 118.55 -86.80 6.07
N SER A 1038 119.82 -86.99 5.73
CA SER A 1038 120.53 -86.11 4.78
C SER A 1038 119.90 -86.15 3.37
N GLN A 1039 119.30 -87.28 2.96
CA GLN A 1039 118.54 -87.38 1.71
C GLN A 1039 117.24 -86.56 1.74
N LEU A 1040 116.52 -86.56 2.87
CA LEU A 1040 115.36 -85.68 3.07
C LEU A 1040 115.77 -84.20 3.05
N ILE A 1041 116.90 -83.85 3.65
CA ILE A 1041 117.42 -82.48 3.68
C ILE A 1041 117.71 -81.98 2.26
N ALA A 1042 118.34 -82.78 1.40
CA ALA A 1042 118.54 -82.43 -0.01
C ALA A 1042 117.21 -82.22 -0.78
N LEU A 1043 116.19 -83.05 -0.52
CA LEU A 1043 114.84 -82.90 -1.10
C LEU A 1043 114.10 -81.63 -0.63
N LEU A 1044 114.41 -81.14 0.57
CA LEU A 1044 113.90 -79.89 1.12
C LEU A 1044 114.71 -78.68 0.63
N GLU A 1045 116.01 -78.83 0.37
CA GLU A 1045 116.88 -77.74 -0.08
C GLU A 1045 116.51 -77.24 -1.48
N HIS A 1046 116.00 -78.13 -2.33
CA HIS A 1046 115.71 -77.84 -3.73
C HIS A 1046 114.56 -76.85 -3.96
N GLU A 1047 113.52 -76.84 -3.10
CA GLU A 1047 112.34 -75.96 -3.26
C GLU A 1047 111.69 -75.63 -1.90
N PRO A 1048 111.29 -74.37 -1.60
CA PRO A 1048 110.71 -74.01 -0.32
C PRO A 1048 109.40 -74.75 0.02
N SER A 1049 109.53 -75.68 0.98
CA SER A 1049 108.55 -76.72 1.33
C SER A 1049 108.28 -76.81 2.83
N VAL A 1050 107.03 -77.08 3.22
CA VAL A 1050 106.65 -77.50 4.58
C VAL A 1050 106.90 -79.01 4.73
N LEU A 1051 107.58 -79.42 5.81
CA LEU A 1051 107.77 -80.83 6.14
C LEU A 1051 106.69 -81.32 7.10
N ARG A 1052 105.97 -82.39 6.75
CA ARG A 1052 104.99 -83.06 7.61
C ARG A 1052 105.50 -84.42 8.06
N LEU A 1053 105.99 -84.49 9.30
CA LEU A 1053 106.35 -85.76 9.96
C LEU A 1053 105.10 -86.47 10.48
N VAL A 1054 104.90 -87.74 10.14
CA VAL A 1054 103.88 -88.59 10.74
C VAL A 1054 104.55 -89.77 11.42
N TYR A 1055 104.18 -90.07 12.67
CA TYR A 1055 104.75 -91.18 13.44
C TYR A 1055 103.64 -92.06 14.03
N ALA A 1056 103.69 -93.36 13.75
CA ALA A 1056 102.78 -94.36 14.29
C ALA A 1056 103.38 -95.10 15.49
N GLU A 1057 102.81 -94.90 16.67
CA GLU A 1057 103.20 -95.56 17.92
C GLU A 1057 103.03 -97.09 17.82
N GLY A 1058 104.04 -97.85 18.23
CA GLY A 1058 104.12 -99.32 18.17
C GLY A 1058 103.79 -100.03 19.49
N GLY A 1059 103.37 -99.27 20.51
CA GLY A 1059 103.12 -99.76 21.87
C GLY A 1059 104.19 -99.37 22.89
N GLU A 1060 105.18 -98.58 22.48
CA GLU A 1060 106.26 -98.07 23.33
C GLU A 1060 105.85 -96.90 24.25
N GLY A 1061 104.60 -96.45 24.13
CA GLY A 1061 103.98 -95.41 24.95
C GLY A 1061 104.20 -94.00 24.41
N LYS A 1062 103.12 -93.21 24.31
CA LYS A 1062 103.09 -91.79 23.89
C LYS A 1062 104.26 -90.93 24.39
N ARG A 1063 104.77 -91.17 25.61
CA ARG A 1063 105.91 -90.42 26.19
C ARG A 1063 107.26 -90.76 25.53
N LEU A 1064 107.46 -91.97 25.04
CA LEU A 1064 108.62 -92.33 24.22
C LEU A 1064 108.40 -91.94 22.75
N ALA A 1065 107.21 -92.18 22.18
CA ALA A 1065 106.83 -91.70 20.85
C ALA A 1065 107.06 -90.18 20.68
N LYS A 1066 106.63 -89.36 21.64
CA LYS A 1066 106.84 -87.89 21.61
C LYS A 1066 108.32 -87.50 21.77
N ARG A 1067 109.13 -88.28 22.51
CA ARG A 1067 110.59 -88.10 22.55
C ARG A 1067 111.24 -88.42 21.20
N ARG A 1068 110.82 -89.49 20.52
CA ARG A 1068 111.28 -89.90 19.19
C ARG A 1068 110.97 -88.83 18.12
N ILE A 1069 109.71 -88.36 18.05
CA ILE A 1069 109.32 -87.25 17.15
C ILE A 1069 110.15 -86.00 17.45
N ASN A 1070 110.30 -85.60 18.72
CA ASN A 1070 111.05 -84.40 19.08
C ASN A 1070 112.56 -84.53 18.80
N ALA A 1071 113.13 -85.74 18.95
CA ALA A 1071 114.52 -86.01 18.62
C ALA A 1071 114.76 -85.91 17.11
N LEU A 1072 113.92 -86.55 16.29
CA LEU A 1072 114.02 -86.44 14.84
C LEU A 1072 113.75 -85.02 14.33
N ARG A 1073 112.76 -84.31 14.89
CA ARG A 1073 112.51 -82.90 14.58
C ARG A 1073 113.72 -82.03 14.92
N LYS A 1074 114.43 -82.29 16.02
CA LYS A 1074 115.68 -81.61 16.38
C LYS A 1074 116.84 -81.97 15.45
N LEU A 1075 116.94 -83.23 15.02
CA LEU A 1075 117.96 -83.70 14.08
C LEU A 1075 117.78 -83.03 12.71
N ILE A 1076 116.59 -83.14 12.12
CA ILE A 1076 116.24 -82.47 10.85
C ILE A 1076 116.43 -80.95 10.96
N ALA A 1077 116.03 -80.33 12.07
CA ALA A 1077 116.26 -78.91 12.30
C ALA A 1077 117.70 -78.55 12.73
N SER A 1078 118.62 -79.52 12.89
CA SER A 1078 120.06 -79.28 12.92
C SER A 1078 120.59 -79.36 11.50
N GLU A 1079 120.48 -80.53 10.86
CA GLU A 1079 120.97 -80.80 9.51
C GLU A 1079 120.51 -79.71 8.51
N TRP A 1080 119.27 -79.21 8.65
CA TRP A 1080 118.75 -78.10 7.85
C TRP A 1080 119.51 -76.77 8.03
N ARG A 1081 119.90 -76.43 9.26
CA ARG A 1081 120.75 -75.26 9.54
C ARG A 1081 122.20 -75.52 9.15
N ASP A 1082 122.65 -76.76 9.28
CA ASP A 1082 124.02 -77.17 8.99
C ASP A 1082 124.30 -77.16 7.46
N VAL A 1083 123.28 -77.35 6.61
CA VAL A 1083 123.32 -77.04 5.15
C VAL A 1083 122.98 -75.58 4.79
N GLY A 1084 123.00 -74.66 5.77
CA GLY A 1084 122.78 -73.22 5.54
C GLY A 1084 121.30 -72.77 5.44
N GLY A 1085 120.34 -73.69 5.50
CA GLY A 1085 118.93 -73.41 5.83
C GLY A 1085 118.24 -72.36 4.96
N ARG A 1086 118.31 -72.51 3.62
CA ARG A 1086 117.89 -71.51 2.60
C ARG A 1086 116.53 -70.84 2.79
N TYR A 1087 115.63 -71.44 3.55
CA TYR A 1087 114.38 -70.84 4.01
C TYR A 1087 113.99 -71.39 5.39
N ARG A 1088 113.01 -70.75 6.04
CA ARG A 1088 112.46 -71.21 7.32
C ARG A 1088 111.65 -72.50 7.12
N LEU A 1089 112.29 -73.66 7.31
CA LEU A 1089 111.63 -74.97 7.26
C LEU A 1089 110.58 -75.10 8.38
N GLU A 1090 109.30 -75.02 7.99
CA GLU A 1090 108.21 -75.41 8.88
C GLU A 1090 108.15 -76.93 8.98
N ILE A 1091 108.30 -77.46 10.21
CA ILE A 1091 108.09 -78.87 10.51
C ILE A 1091 106.77 -79.01 11.26
N GLU A 1092 105.77 -79.57 10.59
CA GLU A 1092 104.56 -80.12 11.22
C GLU A 1092 104.83 -81.53 11.72
N SER A 1093 104.13 -81.96 12.78
CA SER A 1093 104.26 -83.33 13.30
C SER A 1093 102.93 -83.89 13.79
N ARG A 1094 102.53 -85.06 13.29
CA ARG A 1094 101.30 -85.79 13.64
C ARG A 1094 101.64 -87.17 14.23
N MET A 1095 100.96 -87.55 15.31
CA MET A 1095 101.11 -88.87 15.93
C MET A 1095 99.85 -89.71 15.67
N LEU A 1096 100.04 -90.99 15.35
CA LEU A 1096 98.98 -91.99 15.24
C LEU A 1096 99.14 -93.00 16.38
N SER A 1097 98.07 -93.28 17.12
CA SER A 1097 98.10 -94.19 18.28
C SER A 1097 97.80 -95.63 17.89
N ALA A 1098 98.24 -96.60 18.70
CA ALA A 1098 98.03 -98.03 18.45
C ALA A 1098 96.55 -98.40 18.23
N ALA A 1099 95.61 -97.74 18.93
CA ALA A 1099 94.16 -97.94 18.79
C ALA A 1099 93.57 -97.48 17.43
N SER A 1100 94.38 -96.88 16.54
CA SER A 1100 93.98 -96.53 15.17
C SER A 1100 94.45 -97.52 14.10
N ARG A 1101 95.15 -98.61 14.48
CA ARG A 1101 95.59 -99.67 13.55
C ARG A 1101 94.46 -100.69 13.32
N ARG A 1102 94.20 -101.05 12.07
CA ARG A 1102 93.29 -102.16 11.72
C ARG A 1102 93.99 -103.51 11.91
N PRO A 1103 93.32 -104.58 12.38
CA PRO A 1103 93.90 -105.92 12.39
C PRO A 1103 94.21 -106.39 10.96
N GLY A 1104 95.43 -106.88 10.71
CA GLY A 1104 95.82 -107.47 9.43
C GLY A 1104 96.97 -106.76 8.67
N GLN A 1105 97.39 -105.56 9.07
CA GLN A 1105 98.66 -105.01 8.57
C GLN A 1105 99.84 -105.62 9.32
N THR A 1106 100.68 -106.37 8.59
CA THR A 1106 101.97 -106.92 9.04
C THR A 1106 102.96 -105.80 9.40
N ARG A 1107 104.07 -106.17 10.05
CA ARG A 1107 105.05 -105.21 10.62
C ARG A 1107 105.91 -104.50 9.57
N ASP A 1108 105.81 -104.91 8.31
CA ASP A 1108 106.90 -104.82 7.34
C ASP A 1108 106.61 -103.81 6.22
N VAL A 1109 106.18 -102.59 6.59
CA VAL A 1109 106.18 -101.43 5.69
C VAL A 1109 107.05 -100.33 6.30
N VAL A 1110 108.25 -100.23 5.75
CA VAL A 1110 109.25 -99.19 6.00
C VAL A 1110 109.34 -98.33 4.75
N TYR A 1111 109.27 -97.00 4.93
CA TYR A 1111 109.23 -95.95 3.91
C TYR A 1111 108.01 -95.85 2.98
N LYS A 1112 107.53 -94.60 2.86
CA LYS A 1112 107.13 -93.97 1.60
C LYS A 1112 107.31 -92.45 1.70
#